data_AF-A0A370QBB2-F1
#
_entry.id   AF-A0A370QBB2-F1
#
_cell.length_a   1.000
_cell.length_b   1.000
_cell.length_c   1.000
_cell.angle_alpha   90.00
_cell.angle_beta   90.00
_cell.angle_gamma   90.00
#
_symmetry.space_group_name_H-M   'P 1'
#
loop_
_entity.id
_entity.type
_entity.pdbx_description
1 polymer ?
#
loop_
_entity_poly.entity_id
_entity_poly.type
_entity_poly.pdbx_seq_one_letter_code
_entity_poly.pdbx_strand_id
1 'polypeptide(L)'
;MRNKQPILLLLFVVGFTSLFAQQPAKPTASEIYHNLQKLNFVGSALYIAAHPDDENTRLISYLANDVKARTAYLSLTRGDGGQNLVGPEIRELLGVIRTQELLAARRTDGGQQLFTRANDFGYSKHPDETLDIWNKEEVLGDVVRAIRKFKPDVIVNRFNHRNPGSTHGHHTASAMLSVEAFDLLDNPTKYPTSAKTFGTWQPKRLFFNTSWWFYGSRENFEKADKSKLVEVQTGNYYPALGLSNGEIASLSRSMHKSQGFGSTGSRGNQTEYLEFLKGDFPKDKSNLFDGIDTSWNRLEGGAAIGAILNPLEENFNFTNPSAMLPQLTRAYELVKQLNNDHWREIKLKQLETLILDCGGIFLEAVANTNTINPNGSYEATFEAINRSDYPVTINSIKNSNGKVLLAVGETLQPNEKKEFQMTITSSASKVSAPYWLSQKGTLGMYKAPENMIGLPETPAPEQVVFELQLSRTEIPVTRDVVYKYTDPVKGEVYQPLEVLPAVTTSIPEKVLIFSSEASRVVPVTVTAGRDNVTGSVTLQHPKGWEVAPAQGVFNIDKKGQSQTLQFTVTPPKEQSEGYLNVLAQMGDQFFEKELVTIDYDHIPFQRVLLPSEAKIVRIDIEKKGEHIGYIEGAGDAIPQSLREIGYSVTTIAPSEIIASNLNQYDAIVVGIRAYNTVPDLAFKQTELNNYVENGGTLLLQYNTAHRMVTKDIAPYPITLSRERVTDEFSEVRILAPNHPVLNNPNTITQTDFEGWVQERGLYFPSEWDENFKPILAMKDKGYGESKGSLLVASYGKGHYIYTGLSFFRELPAGVPGAYRLFANLLSVGK
;
A
#
# COMPACT_ATOMS: atom_id res chain seq x y z
N MET A 1 -54.77 -6.60 34.81
CA MET A 1 -53.75 -7.43 35.47
C MET A 1 -52.60 -7.65 34.49
N ARG A 2 -51.42 -7.21 34.93
CA ARG A 2 -50.09 -7.06 34.31
C ARG A 2 -49.75 -7.87 33.03
N ASN A 3 -49.47 -7.09 31.97
CA ASN A 3 -48.60 -7.43 30.84
C ASN A 3 -47.15 -7.66 31.30
N LYS A 4 -46.50 -8.70 30.77
CA LYS A 4 -45.05 -8.92 30.88
C LYS A 4 -44.42 -8.59 29.51
N GLN A 5 -43.62 -7.53 29.46
CA GLN A 5 -42.62 -7.33 28.40
C GLN A 5 -41.27 -7.86 28.90
N PRO A 6 -40.46 -8.53 28.07
CA PRO A 6 -39.07 -8.82 28.40
C PRO A 6 -38.21 -7.58 28.07
N ILE A 7 -37.51 -7.09 29.09
CA ILE A 7 -36.46 -6.07 28.95
C ILE A 7 -35.26 -6.76 28.31
N LEU A 8 -34.98 -6.41 27.05
CA LEU A 8 -33.75 -6.75 26.34
C LEU A 8 -32.65 -5.80 26.83
N LEU A 9 -31.77 -6.29 27.72
CA LEU A 9 -30.60 -5.54 28.17
C LEU A 9 -29.53 -5.63 27.06
N LEU A 10 -29.47 -4.63 26.19
CA LEU A 10 -28.39 -4.49 25.22
C LEU A 10 -27.13 -4.01 25.96
N LEU A 11 -26.23 -4.94 26.27
CA LEU A 11 -24.88 -4.63 26.75
C LEU A 11 -24.06 -4.10 25.56
N PHE A 12 -24.06 -2.78 25.39
CA PHE A 12 -23.16 -2.06 24.51
C PHE A 12 -21.75 -2.06 25.14
N VAL A 13 -20.99 -3.12 24.90
CA VAL A 13 -19.53 -3.10 25.11
C VAL A 13 -18.92 -2.51 23.85
N VAL A 14 -18.86 -1.18 23.75
CA VAL A 14 -17.99 -0.53 22.78
C VAL A 14 -16.58 -0.55 23.35
N GLY A 15 -15.79 -1.55 22.95
CA GLY A 15 -14.34 -1.45 23.06
C GLY A 15 -13.85 -0.43 22.03
N PHE A 16 -13.79 0.84 22.41
CA PHE A 16 -13.08 1.85 21.62
C PHE A 16 -11.57 1.61 21.77
N THR A 17 -11.00 0.80 20.88
CA THR A 17 -9.56 0.90 20.61
C THR A 17 -9.37 2.04 19.61
N SER A 18 -9.27 3.27 20.12
CA SER A 18 -8.94 4.42 19.29
C SER A 18 -7.48 4.31 18.86
N LEU A 19 -7.25 3.91 17.61
CA LEU A 19 -5.92 3.96 16.98
C LEU A 19 -5.67 5.39 16.51
N PHE A 20 -5.06 6.21 17.37
CA PHE A 20 -4.68 7.57 16.99
C PHE A 20 -3.30 7.56 16.32
N ALA A 21 -3.25 7.24 15.03
CA ALA A 21 -2.00 7.13 14.27
C ALA A 21 -1.18 8.44 14.19
N GLN A 22 -1.76 9.59 14.54
CA GLN A 22 -1.14 10.92 14.41
C GLN A 22 -0.95 11.66 15.74
N GLN A 23 -1.40 11.12 16.87
CA GLN A 23 -1.18 11.75 18.17
C GLN A 23 0.26 11.51 18.66
N PRO A 24 0.88 12.49 19.33
CA PRO A 24 2.15 12.28 20.02
C PRO A 24 2.06 11.10 21.01
N ALA A 25 3.05 10.21 20.98
CA ALA A 25 3.10 9.08 21.90
C ALA A 25 3.18 9.57 23.36
N LYS A 26 2.49 8.86 24.26
CA LYS A 26 2.45 9.14 25.70
C LYS A 26 2.85 7.85 26.45
N PRO A 27 4.13 7.45 26.41
CA PRO A 27 4.56 6.16 26.91
C PRO A 27 4.40 6.06 28.43
N THR A 28 4.02 4.88 28.88
CA THR A 28 3.99 4.47 30.29
C THR A 28 5.40 4.27 30.83
N ALA A 29 5.58 4.25 32.16
CA ALA A 29 6.87 3.95 32.78
C ALA A 29 7.45 2.60 32.32
N SER A 30 6.61 1.59 32.06
CA SER A 30 7.04 0.30 31.50
C SER A 30 7.56 0.39 30.07
N GLU A 31 6.94 1.21 29.22
CA GLU A 31 7.42 1.44 27.85
C GLU A 31 8.71 2.26 27.85
N ILE A 32 8.85 3.23 28.75
CA ILE A 32 10.10 3.98 28.96
C ILE A 32 11.22 3.01 29.39
N TYR A 33 10.95 2.10 30.34
CA TYR A 33 11.90 1.06 30.72
C TYR A 33 12.29 0.18 29.53
N HIS A 34 11.31 -0.31 28.77
CA HIS A 34 11.55 -1.11 27.57
C HIS A 34 12.42 -0.37 26.52
N ASN A 35 12.20 0.93 26.34
CA ASN A 35 13.01 1.77 25.45
C ASN A 35 14.44 1.98 25.96
N LEU A 36 14.65 2.04 27.28
CA LEU A 36 16.00 2.03 27.88
C LEU A 36 16.74 0.71 27.58
N GLN A 37 16.05 -0.44 27.62
CA GLN A 37 16.67 -1.72 27.21
C GLN A 37 17.07 -1.72 25.73
N LYS A 38 16.22 -1.14 24.85
CA LYS A 38 16.55 -0.93 23.42
C LYS A 38 17.73 0.01 23.23
N LEU A 39 17.89 1.00 24.10
CA LEU A 39 19.03 1.91 24.07
C LEU A 39 20.34 1.16 24.40
N ASN A 40 20.32 0.20 25.33
CA ASN A 40 21.50 -0.58 25.71
C ASN A 40 21.89 -1.70 24.73
N PHE A 41 21.01 -2.05 23.79
CA PHE A 41 21.33 -3.00 22.72
C PHE A 41 21.92 -2.32 21.48
N VAL A 42 23.11 -2.73 21.07
CA VAL A 42 23.87 -2.20 19.92
C VAL A 42 23.96 -3.25 18.80
N GLY A 43 22.81 -3.63 18.25
CA GLY A 43 22.72 -4.52 17.11
C GLY A 43 21.46 -4.30 16.26
N SER A 44 21.49 -4.80 15.03
CA SER A 44 20.44 -4.53 14.04
C SER A 44 20.08 -5.73 13.18
N ALA A 45 18.81 -5.81 12.75
CA ALA A 45 18.30 -6.85 11.87
C ALA A 45 17.46 -6.25 10.74
N LEU A 46 17.59 -6.79 9.52
CA LEU A 46 16.80 -6.40 8.36
C LEU A 46 16.02 -7.59 7.82
N TYR A 47 14.71 -7.47 7.80
CA TYR A 47 13.81 -8.40 7.15
C TYR A 47 13.54 -7.92 5.73
N ILE A 48 13.59 -8.80 4.72
CA ILE A 48 13.41 -8.43 3.30
C ILE A 48 12.35 -9.32 2.65
N ALA A 49 11.39 -8.70 1.99
CA ALA A 49 10.37 -9.35 1.17
C ALA A 49 9.80 -8.38 0.12
N ALA A 50 8.88 -8.85 -0.71
CA ALA A 50 8.44 -8.09 -1.87
C ALA A 50 7.40 -7.03 -1.54
N HIS A 51 6.36 -7.40 -0.79
CA HIS A 51 5.16 -6.58 -0.60
C HIS A 51 4.92 -6.23 0.87
N PRO A 52 4.22 -5.13 1.18
CA PRO A 52 3.52 -4.99 2.46
C PRO A 52 2.71 -6.26 2.73
N ASP A 53 2.67 -6.81 3.94
CA ASP A 53 1.94 -8.06 4.32
C ASP A 53 2.73 -9.39 4.20
N ASP A 54 3.82 -9.40 3.43
CA ASP A 54 4.71 -10.55 3.31
C ASP A 54 5.49 -10.83 4.61
N GLU A 55 5.66 -9.80 5.44
CA GLU A 55 6.55 -9.88 6.58
C GLU A 55 6.06 -10.87 7.65
N ASN A 56 7.01 -11.54 8.30
CA ASN A 56 6.70 -12.28 9.51
C ASN A 56 6.68 -11.31 10.70
N THR A 57 5.51 -10.73 10.96
CA THR A 57 5.32 -9.77 12.07
C THR A 57 5.74 -10.32 13.43
N ARG A 58 5.67 -11.65 13.62
CA ARG A 58 6.12 -12.32 14.84
C ARG A 58 7.62 -12.25 15.02
N LEU A 59 8.37 -12.52 13.94
CA LEU A 59 9.84 -12.44 13.99
C LEU A 59 10.31 -10.99 14.14
N ILE A 60 9.68 -10.04 13.43
CA ILE A 60 10.01 -8.62 13.57
C ILE A 60 9.74 -8.16 15.02
N SER A 61 8.56 -8.46 15.57
CA SER A 61 8.22 -8.14 16.95
C SER A 61 9.19 -8.79 17.94
N TYR A 62 9.59 -10.04 17.71
CA TYR A 62 10.55 -10.72 18.58
C TYR A 62 11.91 -10.04 18.56
N LEU A 63 12.46 -9.75 17.38
CA LEU A 63 13.73 -9.05 17.24
C LEU A 63 13.69 -7.67 17.89
N ALA A 64 12.60 -6.92 17.68
CA ALA A 64 12.44 -5.57 18.22
C ALA A 64 12.16 -5.53 19.72
N ASN A 65 11.38 -6.47 20.27
CA ASN A 65 10.86 -6.40 21.64
C ASN A 65 11.43 -7.44 22.60
N ASP A 66 11.88 -8.61 22.13
CA ASP A 66 12.55 -9.59 23.00
C ASP A 66 14.05 -9.29 23.01
N VAL A 67 14.68 -9.40 21.84
CA VAL A 67 16.12 -9.20 21.62
C VAL A 67 16.52 -7.73 21.78
N LYS A 68 15.58 -6.80 21.57
CA LYS A 68 15.80 -5.34 21.58
C LYS A 68 16.67 -4.84 20.40
N ALA A 69 16.78 -5.63 19.35
CA ALA A 69 17.50 -5.26 18.13
C ALA A 69 16.79 -4.16 17.36
N ARG A 70 17.57 -3.22 16.80
CA ARG A 70 17.05 -2.27 15.83
C ARG A 70 16.64 -3.04 14.57
N THR A 71 15.33 -3.19 14.38
CA THR A 71 14.78 -4.06 13.35
C THR A 71 14.08 -3.24 12.26
N ALA A 72 14.33 -3.54 11.00
CA ALA A 72 13.61 -2.94 9.87
C ALA A 72 13.03 -4.01 8.95
N TYR A 73 11.93 -3.66 8.28
CA TYR A 73 11.40 -4.36 7.14
C TYR A 73 11.68 -3.55 5.87
N LEU A 74 12.38 -4.16 4.90
CA LEU A 74 12.48 -3.65 3.54
C LEU A 74 11.46 -4.38 2.67
N SER A 75 10.38 -3.67 2.34
CA SER A 75 9.47 -4.06 1.27
C SER A 75 10.03 -3.56 -0.05
N LEU A 76 10.16 -4.42 -1.06
CA LEU A 76 10.67 -3.94 -2.36
C LEU A 76 9.66 -3.00 -3.02
N THR A 77 8.37 -3.31 -2.96
CA THR A 77 7.31 -2.48 -3.52
C THR A 77 6.43 -1.86 -2.44
N ARG A 78 5.46 -1.03 -2.84
CA ARG A 78 4.41 -0.47 -1.98
C ARG A 78 3.09 -1.27 -2.03
N GLY A 79 3.07 -2.41 -2.73
CA GLY A 79 1.90 -3.30 -2.80
C GLY A 79 0.72 -2.74 -3.60
N ASP A 80 0.97 -1.79 -4.49
CA ASP A 80 -0.06 -1.07 -5.23
C ASP A 80 -0.73 -1.90 -6.35
N GLY A 81 -0.19 -3.08 -6.68
CA GLY A 81 -0.80 -4.08 -7.57
C GLY A 81 -1.79 -5.03 -6.87
N GLY A 82 -1.97 -4.86 -5.55
CA GLY A 82 -2.86 -5.67 -4.71
C GLY A 82 -4.36 -5.32 -4.84
N GLN A 83 -5.17 -5.95 -3.99
CA GLN A 83 -6.60 -5.67 -3.87
C GLN A 83 -6.88 -4.72 -2.71
N ASN A 84 -8.03 -4.04 -2.71
CA ASN A 84 -8.47 -3.21 -1.59
C ASN A 84 -9.84 -3.69 -1.09
N LEU A 85 -9.88 -4.26 0.11
CA LEU A 85 -11.12 -4.76 0.72
C LEU A 85 -11.92 -3.69 1.47
N VAL A 86 -11.32 -2.52 1.75
CA VAL A 86 -11.95 -1.48 2.58
C VAL A 86 -12.40 -0.27 1.79
N GLY A 87 -12.05 -0.17 0.50
CA GLY A 87 -12.61 0.81 -0.42
C GLY A 87 -12.07 0.73 -1.84
N PRO A 88 -12.30 1.77 -2.66
CA PRO A 88 -12.15 1.70 -4.11
C PRO A 88 -10.73 1.99 -4.61
N GLU A 89 -9.81 2.42 -3.74
CA GLU A 89 -8.46 2.84 -4.16
C GLU A 89 -7.66 1.66 -4.72
N ILE A 90 -7.02 1.88 -5.85
CA ILE A 90 -6.11 0.95 -6.54
C ILE A 90 -4.82 1.68 -6.91
N ARG A 91 -3.80 0.93 -7.35
CA ARG A 91 -2.54 1.49 -7.86
C ARG A 91 -1.94 2.49 -6.88
N GLU A 92 -1.50 3.66 -7.35
CA GLU A 92 -0.80 4.67 -6.56
C GLU A 92 -1.54 5.01 -5.25
N LEU A 93 -2.87 5.11 -5.27
CA LEU A 93 -3.68 5.40 -4.09
C LEU A 93 -3.64 4.24 -3.07
N LEU A 94 -3.69 2.99 -3.55
CA LEU A 94 -3.51 1.82 -2.69
C LEU A 94 -2.08 1.74 -2.14
N GLY A 95 -1.06 2.11 -2.93
CA GLY A 95 0.32 2.19 -2.46
C GLY A 95 0.51 3.18 -1.31
N VAL A 96 -0.20 4.31 -1.33
CA VAL A 96 -0.24 5.27 -0.21
C VAL A 96 -0.89 4.64 1.03
N ILE A 97 -2.03 3.97 0.88
CA ILE A 97 -2.72 3.28 1.99
C ILE A 97 -1.80 2.23 2.61
N ARG A 98 -1.26 1.30 1.81
CA ARG A 98 -0.42 0.20 2.29
C ARG A 98 0.90 0.67 2.89
N THR A 99 1.41 1.83 2.45
CA THR A 99 2.55 2.49 3.10
C THR A 99 2.19 2.89 4.53
N GLN A 100 1.04 3.53 4.73
CA GLN A 100 0.57 3.94 6.07
C GLN A 100 0.19 2.75 6.96
N GLU A 101 -0.38 1.69 6.38
CA GLU A 101 -0.68 0.44 7.09
C GLU A 101 0.60 -0.24 7.60
N LEU A 102 1.66 -0.28 6.79
CA LEU A 102 2.97 -0.76 7.24
C LEU A 102 3.55 0.11 8.35
N LEU A 103 3.48 1.43 8.24
CA LEU A 103 3.95 2.33 9.28
C LEU A 103 3.18 2.11 10.59
N ALA A 104 1.87 1.87 10.51
CA ALA A 104 1.06 1.51 11.68
C ALA A 104 1.45 0.15 12.26
N ALA A 105 1.68 -0.86 11.41
CA ALA A 105 2.16 -2.18 11.82
C ALA A 105 3.51 -2.08 12.55
N ARG A 106 4.44 -1.28 12.00
CA ARG A 106 5.76 -0.99 12.58
C ARG A 106 5.69 -0.22 13.90
N ARG A 107 4.77 0.73 14.04
CA ARG A 107 4.48 1.40 15.34
C ARG A 107 4.01 0.40 16.39
N THR A 108 3.32 -0.67 15.98
CA THR A 108 2.82 -1.71 16.89
C THR A 108 3.89 -2.75 17.26
N ASP A 109 4.63 -3.28 16.29
CA ASP A 109 5.66 -4.30 16.53
C ASP A 109 7.04 -3.74 16.90
N GLY A 110 7.26 -2.42 16.78
CA GLY A 110 8.51 -1.76 17.11
C GLY A 110 9.59 -1.84 16.03
N GLY A 111 9.29 -2.36 14.84
CA GLY A 111 10.18 -2.32 13.68
C GLY A 111 10.21 -0.95 12.98
N GLN A 112 11.03 -0.83 11.94
CA GLN A 112 11.11 0.32 11.03
C GLN A 112 10.71 -0.10 9.62
N GLN A 113 10.17 0.83 8.82
CA GLN A 113 9.79 0.54 7.43
C GLN A 113 10.74 1.19 6.44
N LEU A 114 11.19 0.41 5.44
CA LEU A 114 11.98 0.86 4.29
C LEU A 114 11.32 0.38 3.00
N PHE A 115 11.60 1.09 1.89
CA PHE A 115 11.12 0.73 0.56
C PHE A 115 12.20 0.86 -0.51
N THR A 116 12.10 0.08 -1.59
CA THR A 116 12.79 0.43 -2.84
C THR A 116 11.91 1.30 -3.74
N ARG A 117 12.37 1.59 -4.96
CA ARG A 117 11.56 2.22 -6.01
C ARG A 117 10.80 1.21 -6.88
N ALA A 118 10.95 -0.09 -6.68
CA ALA A 118 10.22 -1.11 -7.45
C ALA A 118 8.71 -0.89 -7.36
N ASN A 119 8.03 -0.98 -8.50
CA ASN A 119 6.59 -0.83 -8.63
C ASN A 119 5.90 -2.20 -8.59
N ASP A 120 4.80 -2.34 -7.86
CA ASP A 120 4.00 -3.56 -7.91
C ASP A 120 3.10 -3.55 -9.16
N PHE A 121 3.58 -4.19 -10.22
CA PHE A 121 2.84 -4.28 -11.48
C PHE A 121 1.78 -5.40 -11.49
N GLY A 122 1.60 -6.12 -10.38
CA GLY A 122 0.68 -7.24 -10.25
C GLY A 122 1.36 -8.60 -10.31
N TYR A 123 0.54 -9.66 -10.33
CA TYR A 123 1.04 -11.03 -10.23
C TYR A 123 1.84 -11.44 -11.46
N SER A 124 3.11 -11.78 -11.26
CA SER A 124 3.99 -12.48 -12.22
C SER A 124 4.25 -13.91 -11.75
N LYS A 125 4.43 -14.85 -12.69
CA LYS A 125 4.69 -16.26 -12.33
C LYS A 125 6.15 -16.52 -11.98
N HIS A 126 7.08 -15.86 -12.67
CA HIS A 126 8.50 -16.20 -12.60
C HIS A 126 9.33 -14.94 -12.29
N PRO A 127 10.43 -15.04 -11.51
CA PRO A 127 11.28 -13.89 -11.23
C PRO A 127 11.94 -13.28 -12.47
N ASP A 128 12.13 -14.02 -13.56
CA ASP A 128 12.73 -13.46 -14.79
C ASP A 128 11.88 -12.32 -15.36
N GLU A 129 10.56 -12.55 -15.52
CA GLU A 129 9.58 -11.53 -15.92
C GLU A 129 9.61 -10.34 -14.95
N THR A 130 9.65 -10.62 -13.64
CA THR A 130 9.78 -9.59 -12.61
C THR A 130 11.00 -8.72 -12.80
N LEU A 131 12.18 -9.33 -12.95
CA LEU A 131 13.46 -8.64 -12.99
C LEU A 131 13.65 -7.87 -14.29
N ASP A 132 13.05 -8.34 -15.39
CA ASP A 132 12.97 -7.62 -16.66
C ASP A 132 12.12 -6.35 -16.51
N ILE A 133 10.94 -6.44 -15.89
CA ILE A 133 10.05 -5.28 -15.67
C ILE A 133 10.64 -4.29 -14.64
N TRP A 134 11.14 -4.78 -13.51
CA TRP A 134 11.71 -3.98 -12.42
C TRP A 134 13.04 -3.29 -12.75
N ASN A 135 13.65 -3.57 -13.91
CA ASN A 135 15.04 -3.18 -14.18
C ASN A 135 15.95 -3.67 -13.04
N LYS A 136 16.29 -4.97 -13.08
CA LYS A 136 17.11 -5.67 -12.07
C LYS A 136 18.21 -4.83 -11.44
N GLU A 137 19.02 -4.15 -12.27
CA GLU A 137 20.20 -3.43 -11.81
C GLU A 137 19.86 -2.24 -10.90
N GLU A 138 18.75 -1.54 -11.17
CA GLU A 138 18.30 -0.42 -10.34
C GLU A 138 17.71 -0.89 -9.01
N VAL A 139 16.88 -1.94 -9.01
CA VAL A 139 16.31 -2.47 -7.75
C VAL A 139 17.38 -3.11 -6.89
N LEU A 140 18.32 -3.85 -7.49
CA LEU A 140 19.49 -4.37 -6.78
C LEU A 140 20.30 -3.22 -6.16
N GLY A 141 20.45 -2.10 -6.86
CA GLY A 141 21.08 -0.89 -6.35
C GLY A 141 20.34 -0.27 -5.16
N ASP A 142 19.00 -0.27 -5.18
CA ASP A 142 18.18 0.19 -4.05
C ASP A 142 18.30 -0.75 -2.84
N VAL A 143 18.37 -2.07 -3.05
CA VAL A 143 18.59 -3.06 -1.98
C VAL A 143 19.98 -2.87 -1.35
N VAL A 144 21.04 -2.73 -2.17
CA VAL A 144 22.40 -2.44 -1.69
C VAL A 144 22.44 -1.12 -0.92
N ARG A 145 21.77 -0.07 -1.43
CA ARG A 145 21.64 1.23 -0.75
C ARG A 145 20.96 1.08 0.61
N ALA A 146 19.84 0.36 0.68
CA ALA A 146 19.10 0.14 1.92
C ALA A 146 19.96 -0.57 2.96
N ILE A 147 20.70 -1.61 2.57
CA ILE A 147 21.58 -2.36 3.48
C ILE A 147 22.76 -1.50 3.94
N ARG A 148 23.46 -0.78 3.04
CA ARG A 148 24.59 0.10 3.42
C ARG A 148 24.16 1.28 4.30
N LYS A 149 22.95 1.81 4.10
CA LYS A 149 22.38 2.88 4.93
C LYS A 149 21.92 2.36 6.30
N PHE A 150 21.22 1.22 6.33
CA PHE A 150 20.65 0.67 7.56
C PHE A 150 21.68 -0.04 8.43
N LYS A 151 22.72 -0.62 7.82
CA LYS A 151 23.81 -1.40 8.43
C LYS A 151 23.30 -2.55 9.32
N PRO A 152 22.55 -3.53 8.77
CA PRO A 152 22.07 -4.69 9.51
C PRO A 152 23.20 -5.65 9.87
N ASP A 153 23.21 -6.17 11.09
CA ASP A 153 24.07 -7.29 11.47
C ASP A 153 23.55 -8.62 10.92
N VAL A 154 22.22 -8.77 10.88
CA VAL A 154 21.52 -9.98 10.41
C VAL A 154 20.52 -9.60 9.32
N ILE A 155 20.49 -10.35 8.22
CA ILE A 155 19.44 -10.24 7.20
C ILE A 155 18.58 -11.51 7.20
N VAL A 156 17.27 -11.35 7.07
CA VAL A 156 16.31 -12.45 6.95
C VAL A 156 15.42 -12.23 5.72
N ASN A 157 15.48 -13.15 4.76
CA ASN A 157 14.59 -13.16 3.60
C ASN A 157 13.30 -13.91 3.92
N ARG A 158 12.14 -13.40 3.48
CA ARG A 158 10.86 -14.13 3.62
C ARG A 158 10.77 -15.36 2.73
N PHE A 159 11.39 -15.30 1.56
CA PHE A 159 11.18 -16.28 0.50
C PHE A 159 12.46 -17.02 0.12
N ASN A 160 12.28 -18.18 -0.52
CA ASN A 160 13.37 -19.02 -0.97
C ASN A 160 13.82 -18.62 -2.38
N HIS A 161 15.02 -18.05 -2.50
CA HIS A 161 15.61 -17.65 -3.79
C HIS A 161 15.86 -18.81 -4.78
N ARG A 162 15.79 -20.06 -4.32
CA ARG A 162 16.13 -21.25 -5.13
C ARG A 162 14.93 -21.98 -5.73
N ASN A 163 13.71 -21.48 -5.51
CA ASN A 163 12.49 -22.17 -5.96
C ASN A 163 11.61 -21.26 -6.85
N PRO A 164 12.14 -20.77 -7.98
CA PRO A 164 11.39 -19.89 -8.87
C PRO A 164 10.14 -20.60 -9.41
N GLY A 165 9.06 -19.84 -9.64
CA GLY A 165 7.78 -20.36 -10.12
C GLY A 165 6.91 -21.06 -9.06
N SER A 166 7.41 -21.28 -7.84
CA SER A 166 6.62 -21.88 -6.75
C SER A 166 5.64 -20.92 -6.08
N THR A 167 5.91 -19.63 -6.18
CA THR A 167 5.06 -18.53 -5.69
C THR A 167 5.11 -17.37 -6.70
N HIS A 168 4.49 -16.24 -6.37
CA HIS A 168 4.62 -15.00 -7.14
C HIS A 168 6.09 -14.66 -7.46
N GLY A 169 6.38 -14.26 -8.70
CA GLY A 169 7.71 -13.87 -9.19
C GLY A 169 8.42 -12.82 -8.33
N HIS A 170 7.69 -11.80 -7.88
CA HIS A 170 8.16 -10.77 -6.95
C HIS A 170 8.79 -11.36 -5.68
N HIS A 171 8.16 -12.39 -5.11
CA HIS A 171 8.63 -13.05 -3.90
C HIS A 171 10.03 -13.65 -4.09
N THR A 172 10.21 -14.42 -5.17
CA THR A 172 11.50 -15.06 -5.45
C THR A 172 12.56 -14.02 -5.84
N ALA A 173 12.18 -13.04 -6.67
CA ALA A 173 13.06 -11.95 -7.08
C ALA A 173 13.60 -11.17 -5.87
N SER A 174 12.75 -10.86 -4.88
CA SER A 174 13.19 -10.17 -3.66
C SER A 174 14.29 -10.91 -2.90
N ALA A 175 14.16 -12.23 -2.79
CA ALA A 175 15.15 -13.07 -2.12
C ALA A 175 16.43 -13.23 -2.96
N MET A 176 16.31 -13.35 -4.28
CA MET A 176 17.47 -13.39 -5.20
C MET A 176 18.29 -12.11 -5.12
N LEU A 177 17.63 -10.95 -5.17
CA LEU A 177 18.27 -9.64 -5.07
C LEU A 177 18.98 -9.45 -3.71
N SER A 178 18.38 -9.90 -2.61
CA SER A 178 19.02 -9.88 -1.29
C SER A 178 20.28 -10.78 -1.23
N VAL A 179 20.20 -12.00 -1.77
CA VAL A 179 21.33 -12.94 -1.82
C VAL A 179 22.47 -12.43 -2.71
N GLU A 180 22.14 -11.80 -3.83
CA GLU A 180 23.10 -11.17 -4.74
C GLU A 180 23.71 -9.91 -4.10
N ALA A 181 22.89 -9.05 -3.49
CA ALA A 181 23.36 -7.88 -2.77
C ALA A 181 24.39 -8.26 -1.71
N PHE A 182 24.15 -9.33 -0.93
CA PHE A 182 25.07 -9.80 0.11
C PHE A 182 26.52 -9.98 -0.38
N ASP A 183 26.73 -10.40 -1.64
CA ASP A 183 28.06 -10.60 -2.22
C ASP A 183 28.73 -9.30 -2.70
N LEU A 184 27.94 -8.23 -2.85
CA LEU A 184 28.38 -6.96 -3.42
C LEU A 184 28.68 -5.89 -2.36
N LEU A 185 28.18 -6.05 -1.13
CA LEU A 185 28.11 -4.98 -0.13
C LEU A 185 29.47 -4.43 0.29
N ASP A 186 30.49 -5.30 0.40
CA ASP A 186 31.86 -4.93 0.76
C ASP A 186 32.69 -4.38 -0.40
N ASN A 187 32.20 -4.47 -1.65
CA ASN A 187 32.91 -3.95 -2.80
C ASN A 187 32.50 -2.49 -3.10
N PRO A 188 33.35 -1.48 -2.84
CA PRO A 188 33.02 -0.08 -3.08
C PRO A 188 32.87 0.27 -4.57
N THR A 189 33.38 -0.56 -5.49
CA THR A 189 33.21 -0.34 -6.94
C THR A 189 31.83 -0.75 -7.44
N LYS A 190 31.07 -1.51 -6.65
CA LYS A 190 29.68 -1.90 -6.93
C LYS A 190 28.75 -0.90 -6.27
N TYR A 191 27.91 -0.25 -7.08
CA TYR A 191 27.07 0.89 -6.66
C TYR A 191 27.88 2.00 -5.97
N PRO A 192 28.83 2.64 -6.68
CA PRO A 192 29.82 3.56 -6.09
C PRO A 192 29.18 4.77 -5.40
N THR A 193 28.05 5.28 -5.89
CA THR A 193 27.34 6.39 -5.24
C THR A 193 26.84 5.99 -3.85
N SER A 194 26.30 4.78 -3.69
CA SER A 194 25.88 4.28 -2.38
C SER A 194 27.10 4.06 -1.46
N ALA A 195 28.20 3.50 -1.96
CA ALA A 195 29.42 3.30 -1.18
C ALA A 195 30.03 4.63 -0.71
N LYS A 196 30.05 5.65 -1.58
CA LYS A 196 30.54 6.99 -1.23
C LYS A 196 29.70 7.65 -0.14
N THR A 197 28.38 7.50 -0.21
CA THR A 197 27.45 8.19 0.70
C THR A 197 27.31 7.48 2.05
N PHE A 198 27.27 6.15 2.08
CA PHE A 198 26.96 5.38 3.30
C PHE A 198 28.11 4.46 3.79
N GLY A 199 29.18 4.35 3.00
CA GLY A 199 30.24 3.36 3.19
C GLY A 199 29.85 1.97 2.69
N THR A 200 30.76 1.01 2.85
CA THR A 200 30.47 -0.42 2.70
C THR A 200 29.97 -1.00 4.03
N TRP A 201 29.31 -2.16 3.97
CA TRP A 201 28.84 -2.85 5.17
C TRP A 201 28.49 -4.31 4.88
N GLN A 202 29.27 -5.26 5.39
CA GLN A 202 28.94 -6.68 5.36
C GLN A 202 28.12 -7.10 6.59
N PRO A 203 26.87 -7.56 6.41
CA PRO A 203 26.13 -8.23 7.46
C PRO A 203 26.84 -9.52 7.84
N LYS A 204 26.76 -9.91 9.12
CA LYS A 204 27.39 -11.13 9.61
C LYS A 204 26.76 -12.39 9.07
N ARG A 205 25.47 -12.35 8.73
CA ARG A 205 24.74 -13.52 8.24
C ARG A 205 23.45 -13.18 7.51
N LEU A 206 23.09 -14.07 6.62
CA LEU A 206 21.86 -14.05 5.83
C LEU A 206 21.08 -15.34 6.06
N PHE A 207 19.79 -15.21 6.34
CA PHE A 207 18.86 -16.30 6.57
C PHE A 207 17.67 -16.27 5.61
N PHE A 208 16.97 -17.41 5.50
CA PHE A 208 15.63 -17.54 4.95
C PHE A 208 14.65 -17.95 6.05
N ASN A 209 13.58 -17.19 6.27
CA ASN A 209 12.52 -17.56 7.21
C ASN A 209 11.63 -18.66 6.61
N THR A 210 11.72 -19.85 7.18
CA THR A 210 11.05 -21.04 6.69
C THR A 210 10.09 -21.62 7.73
N SER A 211 9.28 -22.58 7.29
CA SER A 211 8.34 -23.34 8.11
C SER A 211 7.96 -24.62 7.39
N TRP A 212 7.22 -25.51 8.05
CA TRP A 212 6.73 -26.75 7.44
C TRP A 212 5.95 -26.54 6.14
N TRP A 213 5.34 -25.36 5.95
CA TRP A 213 4.62 -25.03 4.72
C TRP A 213 5.53 -25.06 3.48
N PHE A 214 6.78 -24.63 3.60
CA PHE A 214 7.77 -24.68 2.52
C PHE A 214 8.25 -26.09 2.17
N TYR A 215 7.91 -27.08 3.00
CA TYR A 215 8.23 -28.50 2.80
C TYR A 215 6.98 -29.30 2.38
N GLY A 216 5.83 -28.62 2.19
CA GLY A 216 4.55 -29.20 1.79
C GLY A 216 3.79 -29.92 2.91
N SER A 217 4.48 -30.46 3.92
CA SER A 217 3.85 -31.11 5.07
C SER A 217 4.74 -31.04 6.32
N ARG A 218 4.12 -31.25 7.49
CA ARG A 218 4.86 -31.37 8.76
C ARG A 218 5.80 -32.59 8.77
N GLU A 219 5.34 -33.71 8.23
CA GLU A 219 6.15 -34.93 8.11
C GLU A 219 7.41 -34.71 7.25
N ASN A 220 7.27 -34.04 6.11
CA ASN A 220 8.42 -33.69 5.26
C ASN A 220 9.37 -32.73 5.98
N PHE A 221 8.82 -31.78 6.73
CA PHE A 221 9.62 -30.89 7.53
C PHE A 221 10.38 -31.62 8.63
N GLU A 222 9.76 -32.55 9.35
CA GLU A 222 10.41 -33.36 10.39
C GLU A 222 11.55 -34.22 9.82
N LYS A 223 11.38 -34.77 8.61
CA LYS A 223 12.40 -35.56 7.90
C LYS A 223 13.51 -34.71 7.27
N ALA A 224 13.31 -33.41 7.09
CA ALA A 224 14.28 -32.54 6.44
C ALA A 224 15.53 -32.31 7.30
N ASP A 225 16.69 -32.15 6.66
CA ASP A 225 17.94 -31.83 7.35
C ASP A 225 17.85 -30.49 8.11
N LYS A 226 18.09 -30.54 9.41
CA LYS A 226 18.08 -29.40 10.34
C LYS A 226 19.47 -28.83 10.61
N SER A 227 20.52 -29.36 9.99
CA SER A 227 21.90 -28.96 10.21
C SER A 227 22.11 -27.45 10.03
N LYS A 228 21.44 -26.85 9.04
CA LYS A 228 21.47 -25.42 8.72
C LYS A 228 20.31 -24.60 9.31
N LEU A 229 19.43 -25.20 10.09
CA LEU A 229 18.34 -24.47 10.73
C LEU A 229 18.77 -23.92 12.09
N VAL A 230 18.27 -22.71 12.35
CA VAL A 230 18.35 -21.96 13.60
C VAL A 230 16.91 -21.80 14.09
N GLU A 231 16.68 -22.05 15.37
CA GLU A 231 15.36 -22.05 15.98
C GLU A 231 15.23 -20.87 16.94
N VAL A 232 14.13 -20.15 16.82
CA VAL A 232 13.88 -18.94 17.62
C VAL A 232 12.56 -19.10 18.35
N GLN A 233 12.61 -19.05 19.69
CA GLN A 233 11.41 -19.07 20.51
C GLN A 233 10.81 -17.66 20.56
N THR A 234 9.65 -17.51 19.92
CA THR A 234 8.98 -16.22 19.68
C THR A 234 7.63 -16.12 20.41
N GLY A 235 7.34 -17.05 21.32
CA GLY A 235 6.11 -17.10 22.12
C GLY A 235 6.16 -16.33 23.44
N ASN A 236 7.21 -15.53 23.65
CA ASN A 236 7.53 -14.93 24.94
C ASN A 236 6.43 -13.98 25.43
N TYR A 237 6.19 -13.99 26.75
CA TYR A 237 5.34 -13.03 27.43
C TYR A 237 6.21 -11.92 28.03
N TYR A 238 5.85 -10.65 27.82
CA TYR A 238 6.57 -9.50 28.33
C TYR A 238 5.83 -8.91 29.55
N PRO A 239 6.22 -9.24 30.80
CA PRO A 239 5.45 -8.83 31.98
C PRO A 239 5.31 -7.31 32.11
N ALA A 240 6.34 -6.55 31.75
CA ALA A 240 6.32 -5.09 31.79
C ALA A 240 5.28 -4.47 30.85
N LEU A 241 5.02 -5.10 29.70
CA LEU A 241 4.07 -4.64 28.69
C LEU A 241 2.68 -5.31 28.81
N GLY A 242 2.58 -6.38 29.59
CA GLY A 242 1.34 -7.15 29.76
C GLY A 242 0.91 -7.97 28.54
N LEU A 243 1.76 -8.09 27.51
CA LEU A 243 1.45 -8.74 26.24
C LEU A 243 2.48 -9.81 25.88
N SER A 244 2.03 -10.87 25.21
CA SER A 244 2.93 -11.80 24.52
C SER A 244 3.32 -11.30 23.13
N ASN A 245 4.48 -11.76 22.66
CA ASN A 245 4.98 -11.44 21.33
C ASN A 245 3.98 -11.85 20.23
N GLY A 246 3.28 -12.97 20.41
CA GLY A 246 2.22 -13.43 19.49
C GLY A 246 0.99 -12.52 19.47
N GLU A 247 0.68 -11.84 20.57
CA GLU A 247 -0.38 -10.82 20.63
C GLU A 247 0.05 -9.55 19.89
N ILE A 248 1.26 -9.04 20.15
CA ILE A 248 1.80 -7.86 19.45
C ILE A 248 1.89 -8.11 17.95
N ALA A 249 2.41 -9.27 17.54
CA ALA A 249 2.50 -9.68 16.14
C ALA A 249 1.14 -9.72 15.44
N SER A 250 0.09 -10.14 16.16
CA SER A 250 -1.26 -10.21 15.61
C SER A 250 -1.90 -8.82 15.48
N LEU A 251 -1.65 -7.91 16.42
CA LEU A 251 -2.05 -6.50 16.32
C LEU A 251 -1.36 -5.83 15.13
N SER A 252 -0.04 -6.02 14.99
CA SER A 252 0.74 -5.52 13.85
C SER A 252 0.21 -6.07 12.52
N ARG A 253 0.00 -7.39 12.41
CA ARG A 253 -0.57 -8.01 11.21
C ARG A 253 -1.97 -7.48 10.88
N SER A 254 -2.78 -7.17 11.90
CA SER A 254 -4.13 -6.65 11.72
C SER A 254 -4.16 -5.20 11.23
N MET A 255 -3.02 -4.52 11.10
CA MET A 255 -2.95 -3.20 10.48
C MET A 255 -3.01 -3.21 8.96
N HIS A 256 -2.74 -4.36 8.32
CA HIS A 256 -2.94 -4.58 6.89
C HIS A 256 -4.43 -4.72 6.55
N LYS A 257 -5.22 -3.68 6.85
CA LYS A 257 -6.68 -3.71 6.79
C LYS A 257 -7.18 -3.79 5.35
N SER A 258 -6.54 -3.06 4.44
CA SER A 258 -6.83 -3.12 3.00
C SER A 258 -6.76 -4.53 2.42
N GLN A 259 -5.92 -5.40 3.00
CA GLN A 259 -5.73 -6.79 2.56
C GLN A 259 -6.59 -7.79 3.34
N GLY A 260 -7.28 -7.36 4.41
CA GLY A 260 -8.09 -8.25 5.25
C GLY A 260 -7.28 -9.18 6.14
N PHE A 261 -6.09 -8.73 6.59
CA PHE A 261 -5.14 -9.55 7.36
C PHE A 261 -5.39 -9.52 8.88
N GLY A 262 -6.62 -9.22 9.32
CA GLY A 262 -7.02 -9.33 10.72
C GLY A 262 -6.66 -10.71 11.30
N SER A 263 -6.08 -10.73 12.50
CA SER A 263 -5.60 -11.95 13.15
C SER A 263 -5.86 -11.95 14.65
N THR A 264 -6.22 -13.11 15.20
CA THR A 264 -6.34 -13.30 16.65
C THR A 264 -4.97 -13.49 17.30
N GLY A 265 -4.74 -12.82 18.44
CA GLY A 265 -3.54 -12.98 19.25
C GLY A 265 -3.34 -14.41 19.75
N SER A 266 -2.11 -14.92 19.62
CA SER A 266 -1.71 -16.24 20.11
C SER A 266 -0.83 -16.15 21.35
N ARG A 267 -0.98 -17.09 22.29
CA ARG A 267 -0.26 -17.14 23.58
C ARG A 267 0.49 -18.46 23.73
N GLY A 268 1.57 -18.45 24.50
CA GLY A 268 2.40 -19.63 24.76
C GLY A 268 3.50 -19.83 23.71
N ASN A 269 4.28 -20.90 23.88
CA ASN A 269 5.49 -21.14 23.10
C ASN A 269 5.18 -21.28 21.60
N GLN A 270 5.98 -20.58 20.80
CA GLN A 270 5.96 -20.63 19.34
C GLN A 270 7.39 -20.58 18.83
N THR A 271 7.70 -21.41 17.84
CA THR A 271 9.04 -21.51 17.27
C THR A 271 9.03 -21.05 15.83
N GLU A 272 9.92 -20.11 15.51
CA GLU A 272 10.24 -19.71 14.14
C GLU A 272 11.53 -20.40 13.70
N TYR A 273 11.58 -20.80 12.43
CA TYR A 273 12.74 -21.48 11.86
C TYR A 273 13.41 -20.60 10.81
N LEU A 274 14.73 -20.47 10.92
CA LEU A 274 15.56 -19.73 9.98
C LEU A 274 16.60 -20.66 9.37
N GLU A 275 16.57 -20.80 8.04
CA GLU A 275 17.60 -21.51 7.30
C GLU A 275 18.78 -20.58 7.04
N PHE A 276 19.98 -20.98 7.44
CA PHE A 276 21.19 -20.25 7.13
C PHE A 276 21.54 -20.31 5.65
N LEU A 277 21.83 -19.15 5.05
CA LEU A 277 22.19 -19.02 3.64
C LEU A 277 23.66 -18.65 3.45
N LYS A 278 24.14 -17.57 4.08
CA LYS A 278 25.50 -17.01 3.88
C LYS A 278 26.03 -16.34 5.16
N GLY A 279 27.35 -16.19 5.24
CA GLY A 279 28.07 -15.49 6.32
C GLY A 279 28.63 -16.41 7.41
N ASP A 280 28.62 -15.95 8.65
CA ASP A 280 29.10 -16.69 9.82
C ASP A 280 27.92 -17.45 10.47
N PHE A 281 27.96 -18.78 10.44
CA PHE A 281 26.95 -19.63 11.09
C PHE A 281 27.07 -19.52 12.63
N PRO A 282 25.98 -19.28 13.37
CA PRO A 282 26.03 -19.13 14.83
C PRO A 282 26.40 -20.46 15.51
N LYS A 283 27.29 -20.41 16.50
CA LYS A 283 27.65 -21.56 17.34
C LYS A 283 26.52 -21.90 18.30
N ASP A 284 25.94 -20.87 18.92
CA ASP A 284 24.68 -20.98 19.64
C ASP A 284 23.49 -20.75 18.70
N LYS A 285 22.84 -21.85 18.30
CA LYS A 285 21.67 -21.83 17.40
C LYS A 285 20.41 -21.23 18.02
N SER A 286 20.42 -20.86 19.29
CA SER A 286 19.32 -20.12 19.93
C SER A 286 19.53 -18.61 19.92
N ASN A 287 20.75 -18.14 19.61
CA ASN A 287 21.11 -16.73 19.59
C ASN A 287 21.44 -16.25 18.17
N LEU A 288 20.52 -15.49 17.57
CA LEU A 288 20.70 -14.92 16.23
C LEU A 288 21.88 -13.95 16.12
N PHE A 289 22.34 -13.39 17.23
CA PHE A 289 23.46 -12.45 17.32
C PHE A 289 24.72 -13.10 17.90
N ASP A 290 24.80 -14.44 17.96
CA ASP A 290 25.99 -15.13 18.44
C ASP A 290 27.26 -14.66 17.70
N GLY A 291 28.34 -14.41 18.45
CA GLY A 291 29.58 -13.85 17.93
C GLY A 291 29.52 -12.37 17.49
N ILE A 292 28.45 -11.64 17.81
CA ILE A 292 28.31 -10.20 17.59
C ILE A 292 28.28 -9.50 18.94
N ASP A 293 29.18 -8.53 19.17
CA ASP A 293 29.11 -7.68 20.36
C ASP A 293 27.92 -6.73 20.22
N THR A 294 26.86 -6.97 20.99
CA THR A 294 25.64 -6.17 21.03
C THR A 294 25.61 -5.22 22.22
N SER A 295 26.72 -5.05 22.94
CA SER A 295 26.85 -4.13 24.06
C SER A 295 27.46 -2.80 23.63
N TRP A 296 27.49 -1.84 24.55
CA TRP A 296 28.22 -0.59 24.34
C TRP A 296 29.72 -0.78 24.08
N ASN A 297 30.33 -1.90 24.48
CA ASN A 297 31.76 -2.16 24.21
C ASN A 297 32.07 -2.32 22.71
N ARG A 298 31.04 -2.55 21.88
CA ARG A 298 31.15 -2.57 20.42
C ARG A 298 31.68 -1.25 19.87
N LEU A 299 31.45 -0.14 20.57
CA LEU A 299 31.78 1.20 20.13
C LEU A 299 32.98 1.72 20.93
N GLU A 300 33.94 2.32 20.24
CA GLU A 300 35.03 3.04 20.88
C GLU A 300 34.46 4.17 21.77
N GLY A 301 34.88 4.21 23.05
CA GLY A 301 34.31 5.11 24.06
C GLY A 301 32.98 4.65 24.67
N GLY A 302 32.37 3.58 24.15
CA GLY A 302 31.06 3.09 24.58
C GLY A 302 31.04 2.50 25.99
N ALA A 303 32.15 1.93 26.48
CA ALA A 303 32.21 1.40 27.85
C ALA A 303 31.81 2.43 28.93
N ALA A 304 32.18 3.71 28.75
CA ALA A 304 31.82 4.78 29.66
C ALA A 304 30.30 5.12 29.61
N ILE A 305 29.67 4.94 28.44
CA ILE A 305 28.23 5.11 28.28
C ILE A 305 27.49 3.94 28.96
N GLY A 306 27.93 2.70 28.72
CA GLY A 306 27.37 1.52 29.38
C GLY A 306 27.47 1.57 30.90
N ALA A 307 28.57 2.10 31.44
CA ALA A 307 28.75 2.32 32.88
C ALA A 307 27.73 3.29 33.50
N ILE A 308 27.04 4.12 32.69
CA ILE A 308 25.95 4.98 33.12
C ILE A 308 24.60 4.29 32.87
N LEU A 309 24.39 3.77 31.67
CA LEU A 309 23.06 3.31 31.24
C LEU A 309 22.67 1.94 31.80
N ASN A 310 23.63 1.03 32.03
CA ASN A 310 23.31 -0.29 32.60
C ASN A 310 22.79 -0.18 34.05
N PRO A 311 23.41 0.61 34.95
CA PRO A 311 22.86 0.83 36.29
C PRO A 311 21.47 1.49 36.29
N LEU A 312 21.18 2.39 35.33
CA LEU A 312 19.85 2.99 35.19
C LEU A 312 18.80 1.94 34.80
N GLU A 313 19.16 0.99 33.93
CA GLU A 313 18.28 -0.12 33.58
C GLU A 313 18.04 -1.04 34.78
N GLU A 314 19.11 -1.43 35.50
CA GLU A 314 19.00 -2.32 36.67
C GLU A 314 18.18 -1.70 37.82
N ASN A 315 18.20 -0.37 37.96
CA ASN A 315 17.58 0.36 39.07
C ASN A 315 16.50 1.35 38.58
N PHE A 316 15.77 0.99 37.51
CA PHE A 316 14.76 1.87 36.94
C PHE A 316 13.66 2.24 37.94
N ASN A 317 13.39 3.53 38.10
CA ASN A 317 12.35 4.02 39.01
C ASN A 317 11.01 4.17 38.28
N PHE A 318 10.15 3.15 38.39
CA PHE A 318 8.81 3.15 37.77
C PHE A 318 7.86 4.23 38.32
N THR A 319 8.10 4.73 39.53
CA THR A 319 7.25 5.77 40.16
C THR A 319 7.71 7.18 39.83
N ASN A 320 9.00 7.36 39.51
CA ASN A 320 9.58 8.64 39.14
C ASN A 320 10.73 8.47 38.13
N PRO A 321 10.41 8.26 36.83
CA PRO A 321 11.43 8.14 35.78
C PRO A 321 12.31 9.38 35.64
N SER A 322 11.80 10.58 35.99
CA SER A 322 12.53 11.84 35.87
C SER A 322 13.82 11.89 36.72
N ALA A 323 13.92 11.06 37.76
CA ALA A 323 15.12 10.93 38.58
C ALA A 323 16.37 10.50 37.78
N MET A 324 16.19 9.91 36.59
CA MET A 324 17.29 9.48 35.72
C MET A 324 17.84 10.60 34.83
N LEU A 325 17.13 11.72 34.66
CA LEU A 325 17.51 12.81 33.76
C LEU A 325 18.95 13.30 33.92
N PRO A 326 19.51 13.48 35.14
CA PRO A 326 20.91 13.89 35.29
C PRO A 326 21.92 12.91 34.66
N GLN A 327 21.64 11.61 34.69
CA GLN A 327 22.53 10.59 34.12
C GLN A 327 22.28 10.43 32.62
N LEU A 328 21.02 10.54 32.16
CA LEU A 328 20.69 10.48 30.73
C LEU A 328 21.31 11.65 29.95
N THR A 329 21.30 12.88 30.49
CA THR A 329 21.95 14.03 29.85
C THR A 329 23.48 13.88 29.81
N ARG A 330 24.08 13.26 30.83
CA ARG A 330 25.51 12.91 30.81
C ARG A 330 25.81 11.85 29.74
N ALA A 331 24.99 10.81 29.63
CA ALA A 331 25.13 9.81 28.57
C ALA A 331 24.98 10.43 27.18
N TYR A 332 24.05 11.37 27.01
CA TYR A 332 23.86 12.12 25.76
C TYR A 332 25.13 12.86 25.31
N GLU A 333 25.82 13.55 26.23
CA GLU A 333 27.09 14.20 25.91
C GLU A 333 28.22 13.22 25.55
N LEU A 334 28.25 12.03 26.18
CA LEU A 334 29.22 10.99 25.81
C LEU A 334 28.90 10.40 24.42
N VAL A 335 27.62 10.17 24.12
CA VAL A 335 27.20 9.68 22.80
C VAL A 335 27.55 10.70 21.71
N LYS A 336 27.39 12.01 21.96
CA LYS A 336 27.81 13.08 21.02
C LYS A 336 29.28 12.99 20.62
N GLN A 337 30.12 12.40 21.45
CA GLN A 337 31.57 12.26 21.23
C GLN A 337 31.97 10.95 20.55
N LEU A 338 31.02 10.05 20.26
CA LEU A 338 31.33 8.80 19.57
C LEU A 338 31.84 9.06 18.16
N ASN A 339 32.96 8.42 17.78
CA ASN A 339 33.52 8.48 16.42
C ASN A 339 32.64 7.79 15.37
N ASN A 340 31.73 6.90 15.79
CA ASN A 340 30.85 6.15 14.89
C ASN A 340 29.59 6.97 14.58
N ASP A 341 29.58 7.68 13.44
CA ASP A 341 28.46 8.54 13.03
C ASP A 341 27.11 7.80 13.00
N HIS A 342 27.09 6.56 12.48
CA HIS A 342 25.87 5.76 12.35
C HIS A 342 25.20 5.48 13.70
N TRP A 343 25.95 4.93 14.65
CA TRP A 343 25.40 4.65 15.98
C TRP A 343 25.21 5.91 16.81
N ARG A 344 26.06 6.94 16.62
CA ARG A 344 25.88 8.24 17.27
C ARG A 344 24.52 8.83 16.95
N GLU A 345 24.17 8.97 15.67
CA GLU A 345 22.87 9.54 15.26
C GLU A 345 21.67 8.74 15.81
N ILE A 346 21.73 7.41 15.72
CA ILE A 346 20.66 6.53 16.23
C ILE A 346 20.51 6.67 17.75
N LYS A 347 21.61 6.61 18.49
CA LYS A 347 21.60 6.59 19.96
C LYS A 347 21.29 7.98 20.53
N LEU A 348 21.69 9.07 19.87
CA LEU A 348 21.25 10.42 20.24
C LEU A 348 19.76 10.58 20.10
N LYS A 349 19.15 10.09 19.01
CA LYS A 349 17.69 10.17 18.85
C LYS A 349 16.95 9.34 19.90
N GLN A 350 17.45 8.14 20.21
CA GLN A 350 16.87 7.29 21.28
C GLN A 350 16.98 7.97 22.66
N LEU A 351 18.13 8.58 22.98
CA LEU A 351 18.32 9.34 24.22
C LEU A 351 17.47 10.61 24.28
N GLU A 352 17.36 11.36 23.17
CA GLU A 352 16.47 12.52 23.08
C GLU A 352 15.04 12.13 23.46
N THR A 353 14.48 11.09 22.83
CA THR A 353 13.15 10.58 23.15
C THR A 353 13.05 10.14 24.63
N LEU A 354 14.01 9.37 25.13
CA LEU A 354 13.99 8.88 26.51
C LEU A 354 14.06 10.01 27.55
N ILE A 355 14.85 11.06 27.27
CA ILE A 355 14.95 12.25 28.12
C ILE A 355 13.61 13.00 28.15
N LEU A 356 12.98 13.19 26.98
CA LEU A 356 11.68 13.85 26.90
C LEU A 356 10.61 13.04 27.66
N ASP A 357 10.55 11.73 27.44
CA ASP A 357 9.57 10.84 28.08
C ASP A 357 9.77 10.80 29.61
N CYS A 358 11.01 10.68 30.09
CA CYS A 358 11.30 10.64 31.53
C CYS A 358 10.94 11.96 32.23
N GLY A 359 11.15 13.10 31.56
CA GLY A 359 10.77 14.42 32.10
C GLY A 359 9.30 14.78 31.90
N GLY A 360 8.54 13.95 31.16
CA GLY A 360 7.22 14.32 30.67
C GLY A 360 7.23 15.63 29.88
N ILE A 361 8.34 15.89 29.16
CA ILE A 361 8.54 17.10 28.38
C ILE A 361 7.76 16.95 27.08
N PHE A 362 6.74 17.78 26.92
CA PHE A 362 5.90 17.82 25.73
C PHE A 362 6.19 19.10 24.94
N LEU A 363 6.37 18.94 23.63
CA LEU A 363 6.67 20.01 22.68
C LEU A 363 5.84 19.79 21.41
N GLU A 364 5.20 20.84 20.94
CA GLU A 364 4.34 20.79 19.76
C GLU A 364 4.39 22.09 18.97
N ALA A 365 4.19 22.00 17.65
CA ALA A 365 4.01 23.13 16.76
C ALA A 365 2.74 22.93 15.93
N VAL A 366 1.72 23.75 16.18
CA VAL A 366 0.39 23.64 15.56
C VAL A 366 0.12 24.83 14.65
N ALA A 367 -0.08 24.59 13.36
CA ALA A 367 -0.60 25.57 12.42
C ALA A 367 -2.11 25.76 12.61
N ASN A 368 -2.61 26.97 12.35
CA ASN A 368 -4.05 27.28 12.36
C ASN A 368 -4.81 26.74 11.13
N THR A 369 -4.11 26.15 10.16
CA THR A 369 -4.63 25.56 8.93
C THR A 369 -3.88 24.26 8.65
N ASN A 370 -4.53 23.29 8.00
CA ASN A 370 -3.89 22.07 7.52
C ASN A 370 -3.26 22.22 6.12
N THR A 371 -3.48 23.35 5.45
CA THR A 371 -3.02 23.56 4.07
C THR A 371 -2.61 25.00 3.82
N ILE A 372 -1.50 25.17 3.09
CA ILE A 372 -1.01 26.44 2.56
C ILE A 372 -0.68 26.30 1.06
N ASN A 373 -0.54 27.40 0.34
CA ASN A 373 0.04 27.38 -0.99
C ASN A 373 1.58 27.52 -0.92
N PRO A 374 2.31 27.21 -2.00
CA PRO A 374 3.76 27.41 -2.04
C PRO A 374 4.17 28.81 -1.60
N ASN A 375 5.15 28.88 -0.68
CA ASN A 375 5.62 30.11 -0.04
C ASN A 375 4.53 30.90 0.72
N GLY A 376 3.41 30.26 1.07
CA GLY A 376 2.34 30.86 1.85
C GLY A 376 2.72 31.10 3.30
N SER A 377 1.85 31.82 4.02
CA SER A 377 2.00 32.04 5.46
C SER A 377 0.90 31.35 6.25
N TYR A 378 1.20 31.01 7.50
CA TYR A 378 0.26 30.46 8.47
C TYR A 378 0.59 30.98 9.87
N GLU A 379 -0.41 30.98 10.76
CA GLU A 379 -0.17 31.22 12.18
C GLU A 379 0.21 29.90 12.85
N ALA A 380 1.28 29.91 13.63
CA ALA A 380 1.76 28.76 14.39
C ALA A 380 1.67 29.04 15.89
N THR A 381 1.14 28.06 16.63
CA THR A 381 1.17 28.00 18.09
C THR A 381 2.16 26.93 18.51
N PHE A 382 3.13 27.31 19.33
CA PHE A 382 4.08 26.38 19.96
C PHE A 382 3.66 26.12 21.38
N GLU A 383 3.43 24.85 21.73
CA GLU A 383 3.17 24.43 23.10
C GLU A 383 4.42 23.78 23.68
N ALA A 384 4.76 24.14 24.92
CA ALA A 384 5.81 23.48 25.67
C ALA A 384 5.45 23.32 27.15
N ILE A 385 5.77 22.16 27.71
CA ILE A 385 5.61 21.88 29.14
C ILE A 385 6.68 20.88 29.60
N ASN A 386 7.22 21.11 30.80
CA ASN A 386 8.07 20.16 31.53
C ASN A 386 7.25 19.66 32.73
N ARG A 387 7.03 18.35 32.88
CA ARG A 387 6.23 17.79 33.98
C ARG A 387 7.08 17.26 35.14
N SER A 388 8.38 17.52 35.11
CA SER A 388 9.33 17.13 36.16
C SER A 388 9.91 18.34 36.88
N ASP A 389 10.55 18.09 38.03
CA ASP A 389 11.31 19.11 38.77
C ASP A 389 12.72 19.33 38.20
N TYR A 390 13.13 18.57 37.17
CA TYR A 390 14.42 18.76 36.54
C TYR A 390 14.39 20.02 35.66
N PRO A 391 15.31 20.99 35.85
CA PRO A 391 15.27 22.25 35.11
C PRO A 391 15.44 22.08 33.60
N VAL A 392 14.49 22.63 32.84
CA VAL A 392 14.51 22.68 31.36
C VAL A 392 14.23 24.11 30.91
N THR A 393 15.10 24.65 30.07
CA THR A 393 14.93 25.99 29.48
C THR A 393 14.82 25.87 27.97
N ILE A 394 13.91 26.63 27.35
CA ILE A 394 13.84 26.78 25.90
C ILE A 394 14.68 28.01 25.53
N ASN A 395 15.81 27.80 24.89
CA ASN A 395 16.67 28.89 24.45
C ASN A 395 16.05 29.61 23.24
N SER A 396 15.68 28.84 22.22
CA SER A 396 15.09 29.37 20.99
C SER A 396 14.26 28.32 20.26
N ILE A 397 13.39 28.81 19.36
CA ILE A 397 12.70 27.99 18.37
C ILE A 397 13.25 28.41 17.00
N LYS A 398 13.72 27.45 16.20
CA LYS A 398 14.29 27.66 14.87
C LYS A 398 13.46 26.96 13.81
N ASN A 399 13.57 27.38 12.56
CA ASN A 399 13.11 26.57 11.43
C ASN A 399 14.16 25.50 11.06
N SER A 400 13.80 24.61 10.14
CA SER A 400 14.69 23.55 9.62
C SER A 400 16.01 24.05 9.01
N ASN A 401 16.07 25.32 8.56
CA ASN A 401 17.28 25.96 8.03
C ASN A 401 18.16 26.61 9.12
N GLY A 402 17.80 26.46 10.40
CA GLY A 402 18.54 27.02 11.53
C GLY A 402 18.28 28.52 11.77
N LYS A 403 17.36 29.14 11.03
CA LYS A 403 16.94 30.53 11.28
C LYS A 403 16.16 30.57 12.58
N VAL A 404 16.59 31.40 13.52
CA VAL A 404 15.85 31.68 14.76
C VAL A 404 14.51 32.33 14.39
N LEU A 405 13.43 31.63 14.73
CA LEU A 405 12.07 32.11 14.60
C LEU A 405 11.68 32.92 15.84
N LEU A 406 11.99 32.38 17.03
CA LEU A 406 11.77 33.01 18.32
C LEU A 406 12.98 32.80 19.23
N ALA A 407 13.50 33.89 19.81
CA ALA A 407 14.43 33.83 20.94
C ALA A 407 13.59 33.83 22.22
N VAL A 408 13.53 32.68 22.90
CA VAL A 408 12.58 32.44 23.98
C VAL A 408 13.20 32.74 25.34
N GLY A 409 14.28 32.04 25.70
CA GLY A 409 14.98 32.22 26.99
C GLY A 409 14.12 31.86 28.22
N GLU A 410 13.09 31.02 28.07
CA GLU A 410 12.11 30.72 29.11
C GLU A 410 12.47 29.42 29.83
N THR A 411 12.52 29.45 31.16
CA THR A 411 12.65 28.22 31.97
C THR A 411 11.27 27.65 32.26
N LEU A 412 11.04 26.42 31.82
CA LEU A 412 9.77 25.72 32.01
C LEU A 412 9.60 25.32 33.47
N GLN A 413 8.66 26.00 34.16
CA GLN A 413 8.29 25.64 35.52
C GLN A 413 7.60 24.26 35.55
N PRO A 414 7.79 23.47 36.63
CA PRO A 414 7.21 22.13 36.72
C PRO A 414 5.69 22.16 36.54
N ASN A 415 5.23 21.39 35.55
CA ASN A 415 3.84 21.19 35.16
C ASN A 415 3.08 22.49 34.80
N GLU A 416 3.79 23.54 34.38
CA GLU A 416 3.21 24.79 33.87
C GLU A 416 3.33 24.84 32.34
N LYS A 417 2.18 24.94 31.65
CA LYS A 417 2.15 25.06 30.18
C LYS A 417 2.62 26.45 29.75
N LYS A 418 3.49 26.50 28.73
CA LYS A 418 3.88 27.72 28.02
C LYS A 418 3.43 27.64 26.57
N GLU A 419 2.91 28.74 26.06
CA GLU A 419 2.50 28.89 24.67
C GLU A 419 3.14 30.11 24.04
N PHE A 420 3.57 29.96 22.79
CA PHE A 420 4.11 31.03 21.98
C PHE A 420 3.39 31.05 20.63
N GLN A 421 3.10 32.22 20.08
CA GLN A 421 2.44 32.34 18.79
C GLN A 421 3.27 33.18 17.83
N MET A 422 3.26 32.81 16.55
CA MET A 422 3.86 33.64 15.49
C MET A 422 3.29 33.32 14.12
N THR A 423 3.34 34.31 13.22
CA THR A 423 3.18 34.08 11.78
C THR A 423 4.47 33.52 11.20
N ILE A 424 4.39 32.38 10.50
CA ILE A 424 5.50 31.79 9.75
C ILE A 424 5.21 31.94 8.25
N THR A 425 6.18 32.47 7.50
CA THR A 425 6.20 32.34 6.03
C THR A 425 6.96 31.07 5.68
N SER A 426 6.25 30.13 5.05
CA SER A 426 6.79 28.86 4.60
C SER A 426 7.91 29.07 3.59
N SER A 427 8.97 28.26 3.69
CA SER A 427 10.03 28.19 2.67
C SER A 427 9.77 27.10 1.63
N ALA A 428 8.70 26.32 1.81
CA ALA A 428 8.31 25.26 0.90
C ALA A 428 7.72 25.84 -0.38
N SER A 429 8.51 25.78 -1.45
CA SER A 429 8.14 26.24 -2.79
C SER A 429 7.51 25.15 -3.66
N LYS A 430 7.50 23.90 -3.18
CA LYS A 430 6.93 22.74 -3.88
C LYS A 430 5.72 22.22 -3.14
N VAL A 431 4.78 21.67 -3.89
CA VAL A 431 3.59 21.01 -3.33
C VAL A 431 3.98 19.74 -2.58
N SER A 432 3.24 19.45 -1.50
CA SER A 432 3.29 18.20 -0.77
C SER A 432 2.70 17.10 -1.63
N ALA A 433 3.49 16.05 -1.85
CA ALA A 433 3.06 14.81 -2.46
C ALA A 433 3.99 13.68 -2.00
N PRO A 434 3.55 12.42 -2.01
CA PRO A 434 4.44 11.28 -1.92
C PRO A 434 5.55 11.41 -2.97
N TYR A 435 6.81 11.43 -2.56
CA TYR A 435 7.93 11.80 -3.44
C TYR A 435 8.05 10.90 -4.67
N TRP A 436 7.62 9.64 -4.52
CA TRP A 436 7.60 8.60 -5.55
C TRP A 436 6.45 8.75 -6.57
N LEU A 437 5.50 9.67 -6.32
CA LEU A 437 4.40 10.05 -7.21
C LEU A 437 4.59 11.42 -7.85
N SER A 438 5.67 12.14 -7.50
CA SER A 438 5.94 13.48 -8.04
C SER A 438 6.20 13.49 -9.56
N GLN A 439 6.58 12.34 -10.13
CA GLN A 439 6.83 12.15 -11.55
C GLN A 439 6.34 10.76 -12.00
N LYS A 440 5.94 10.64 -13.27
CA LYS A 440 5.54 9.37 -13.87
C LYS A 440 6.71 8.38 -13.92
N GLY A 441 6.49 7.19 -13.38
CA GLY A 441 7.40 6.04 -13.41
C GLY A 441 7.32 5.24 -14.72
N THR A 442 7.98 4.08 -14.73
CA THR A 442 7.75 3.01 -15.70
C THR A 442 6.79 1.97 -15.11
N LEU A 443 6.44 0.92 -15.88
CA LEU A 443 5.63 -0.19 -15.36
C LEU A 443 6.25 -0.81 -14.09
N GLY A 444 7.57 -0.98 -14.06
CA GLY A 444 8.27 -1.63 -12.94
C GLY A 444 8.97 -0.71 -11.95
N MET A 445 9.06 0.60 -12.20
CA MET A 445 9.85 1.51 -11.36
C MET A 445 9.20 2.88 -11.15
N TYR A 446 9.09 3.29 -9.88
CA TYR A 446 8.82 4.68 -9.53
C TYR A 446 10.04 5.58 -9.72
N LYS A 447 9.80 6.86 -9.99
CA LYS A 447 10.85 7.89 -9.97
C LYS A 447 10.91 8.54 -8.60
N ALA A 448 12.13 8.77 -8.10
CA ALA A 448 12.33 9.43 -6.81
C ALA A 448 13.61 10.27 -6.80
N PRO A 449 13.64 11.39 -6.05
CA PRO A 449 14.87 12.10 -5.73
C PRO A 449 15.84 11.18 -4.97
N GLU A 450 17.13 11.24 -5.30
CA GLU A 450 18.13 10.30 -4.79
C GLU A 450 18.22 10.27 -3.24
N ASN A 451 18.08 11.43 -2.60
CA ASN A 451 18.14 11.57 -1.14
C ASN A 451 16.90 11.02 -0.42
N MET A 452 15.81 10.74 -1.14
CA MET A 452 14.55 10.22 -0.60
C MET A 452 14.38 8.71 -0.86
N ILE A 453 15.21 8.11 -1.73
CA ILE A 453 15.19 6.65 -1.97
C ILE A 453 15.39 5.91 -0.63
N GLY A 454 14.48 4.98 -0.33
CA GLY A 454 14.48 4.24 0.92
C GLY A 454 13.44 4.71 1.94
N LEU A 455 12.99 5.96 1.84
CA LEU A 455 12.07 6.54 2.83
C LEU A 455 10.63 6.04 2.62
N PRO A 456 9.88 5.77 3.69
CA PRO A 456 8.46 5.43 3.59
C PRO A 456 7.62 6.62 3.17
N GLU A 457 7.92 7.81 3.72
CA GLU A 457 7.15 9.04 3.51
C GLU A 457 8.05 10.16 2.99
N THR A 458 7.42 11.16 2.34
CA THR A 458 8.06 12.46 2.12
C THR A 458 8.17 13.17 3.47
N PRO A 459 9.35 13.69 3.86
CA PRO A 459 9.48 14.49 5.07
C PRO A 459 8.47 15.65 5.09
N ALA A 460 8.00 16.01 6.30
CA ALA A 460 7.06 17.12 6.47
C ALA A 460 7.61 18.40 5.81
N PRO A 461 6.77 19.19 5.12
CA PRO A 461 7.23 20.38 4.40
C PRO A 461 7.73 21.46 5.35
N GLU A 462 7.25 21.47 6.60
CA GLU A 462 7.59 22.44 7.62
C GLU A 462 7.91 21.72 8.94
N GLN A 463 9.08 22.03 9.48
CA GLN A 463 9.56 21.54 10.76
C GLN A 463 10.18 22.69 11.56
N VAL A 464 10.05 22.61 12.88
CA VAL A 464 10.72 23.51 13.82
C VAL A 464 11.63 22.75 14.76
N VAL A 465 12.66 23.42 15.25
CA VAL A 465 13.63 22.89 16.20
C VAL A 465 13.55 23.70 17.49
N PHE A 466 13.18 23.03 18.58
CA PHE A 466 13.25 23.58 19.93
C PHE A 466 14.65 23.34 20.48
N GLU A 467 15.40 24.41 20.76
CA GLU A 467 16.71 24.30 21.42
C GLU A 467 16.52 24.26 22.93
N LEU A 468 16.52 23.05 23.49
CA LEU A 468 16.35 22.85 24.92
C LEU A 468 17.71 22.88 25.64
N GLN A 469 17.75 23.53 26.79
CA GLN A 469 18.86 23.48 27.74
C GLN A 469 18.43 22.67 28.95
N LEU A 470 19.11 21.56 29.19
CA LEU A 470 18.92 20.65 30.32
C LEU A 470 20.19 20.65 31.16
N SER A 471 20.22 21.45 32.24
CA SER A 471 21.43 21.75 33.00
C SER A 471 22.56 22.31 32.11
N ARG A 472 23.60 21.54 31.79
CA ARG A 472 24.72 21.94 30.91
C ARG A 472 24.62 21.36 29.48
N THR A 473 23.60 20.55 29.21
CA THR A 473 23.42 19.84 27.95
C THR A 473 22.41 20.57 27.07
N GLU A 474 22.81 20.92 25.85
CA GLU A 474 21.91 21.45 24.82
C GLU A 474 21.38 20.30 23.95
N ILE A 475 20.06 20.22 23.81
CA ILE A 475 19.36 19.18 23.05
C ILE A 475 18.41 19.84 22.06
N PRO A 476 18.73 19.80 20.74
CA PRO A 476 17.80 20.23 19.70
C PRO A 476 16.70 19.18 19.53
N VAL A 477 15.44 19.61 19.55
CA VAL A 477 14.28 18.73 19.39
C VAL A 477 13.45 19.18 18.19
N THR A 478 13.47 18.37 17.12
CA THR A 478 12.68 18.63 15.92
C THR A 478 11.23 18.18 16.09
N ARG A 479 10.29 19.04 15.66
CA ARG A 479 8.86 18.73 15.54
C ARG A 479 8.33 19.13 14.17
N ASP A 480 7.54 18.26 13.57
CA ASP A 480 6.76 18.60 12.39
C ASP A 480 5.70 19.63 12.78
N VAL A 481 5.45 20.59 11.89
CA VAL A 481 4.32 21.50 12.03
C VAL A 481 3.06 20.76 11.59
N VAL A 482 2.09 20.63 12.49
CA VAL A 482 0.85 19.88 12.27
C VAL A 482 -0.36 20.79 12.37
N TYR A 483 -1.51 20.35 11.88
CA TYR A 483 -2.81 20.92 12.20
C TYR A 483 -3.50 20.04 13.24
N LYS A 484 -4.15 20.66 14.24
CA LYS A 484 -4.86 19.94 15.29
C LYS A 484 -6.22 20.57 15.54
N TYR A 485 -7.24 19.74 15.73
CA TYR A 485 -8.58 20.17 16.12
C TYR A 485 -9.24 19.14 17.05
N THR A 486 -10.30 19.56 17.73
CA THR A 486 -11.10 18.68 18.59
C THR A 486 -12.33 18.19 17.83
N ASP A 487 -12.40 16.89 17.61
CA ASP A 487 -13.57 16.20 17.09
C ASP A 487 -14.48 15.75 18.26
N PRO A 488 -15.81 15.98 18.20
CA PRO A 488 -16.72 15.59 19.29
C PRO A 488 -16.77 14.09 19.58
N VAL A 489 -16.40 13.23 18.62
CA VAL A 489 -16.40 11.77 18.73
C VAL A 489 -14.99 11.25 18.98
N LYS A 490 -14.00 11.74 18.24
CA LYS A 490 -12.62 11.23 18.28
C LYS A 490 -11.73 11.94 19.31
N GLY A 491 -12.12 13.10 19.83
CA GLY A 491 -11.28 13.91 20.71
C GLY A 491 -10.20 14.66 19.92
N GLU A 492 -8.94 14.59 20.37
CA GLU A 492 -7.82 15.25 19.67
C GLU A 492 -7.55 14.58 18.31
N VAL A 493 -7.73 15.32 17.21
CA VAL A 493 -7.41 14.86 15.86
C VAL A 493 -6.29 15.71 15.28
N TYR A 494 -5.30 15.02 14.71
CA TYR A 494 -4.12 15.62 14.10
C TYR A 494 -4.18 15.45 12.58
N GLN A 495 -3.62 16.39 11.83
CA GLN A 495 -3.45 16.29 10.39
C GLN A 495 -2.11 16.91 10.01
N PRO A 496 -1.46 16.45 8.93
CA PRO A 496 -0.26 17.12 8.43
C PRO A 496 -0.59 18.54 7.94
N LEU A 497 0.35 19.47 8.10
CA LEU A 497 0.36 20.70 7.32
C LEU A 497 0.93 20.40 5.93
N GLU A 498 0.13 20.63 4.89
CA GLU A 498 0.51 20.33 3.51
C GLU A 498 0.57 21.59 2.64
N VAL A 499 1.46 21.56 1.64
CA VAL A 499 1.56 22.61 0.62
C VAL A 499 0.78 22.17 -0.61
N LEU A 500 -0.32 22.83 -0.94
CA LEU A 500 -1.20 22.47 -2.06
C LEU A 500 -1.21 23.56 -3.13
N PRO A 501 -1.47 23.21 -4.40
CA PRO A 501 -1.58 24.20 -5.47
C PRO A 501 -2.76 25.17 -5.25
N ALA A 502 -2.70 26.34 -5.87
CA ALA A 502 -3.74 27.37 -5.74
C ALA A 502 -5.08 26.94 -6.37
N VAL A 503 -5.02 26.02 -7.34
CA VAL A 503 -6.18 25.39 -8.00
C VAL A 503 -5.87 23.92 -8.23
N THR A 504 -6.89 23.08 -8.09
CA THR A 504 -6.88 21.69 -8.57
C THR A 504 -8.07 21.46 -9.48
N THR A 505 -7.97 20.48 -10.36
CA THR A 505 -9.05 20.14 -11.29
C THR A 505 -9.33 18.65 -11.25
N SER A 506 -10.53 18.24 -11.62
CA SER A 506 -10.88 16.82 -11.75
C SER A 506 -11.87 16.61 -12.89
N ILE A 507 -11.75 15.44 -13.53
CA ILE A 507 -12.81 14.84 -14.36
C ILE A 507 -13.36 13.66 -13.55
N PRO A 508 -14.66 13.65 -13.17
CA PRO A 508 -15.23 12.57 -12.35
C PRO A 508 -15.12 11.18 -13.02
N GLU A 509 -15.42 11.09 -14.31
CA GLU A 509 -15.29 9.85 -15.08
C GLU A 509 -13.85 9.69 -15.59
N LYS A 510 -13.12 8.68 -15.08
CA LYS A 510 -11.71 8.45 -15.45
C LYS A 510 -11.51 7.76 -16.79
N VAL A 511 -12.54 7.06 -17.28
CA VAL A 511 -12.56 6.45 -18.60
C VAL A 511 -13.87 6.80 -19.27
N LEU A 512 -13.80 7.34 -20.48
CA LEU A 512 -14.91 7.84 -21.26
C LEU A 512 -14.97 7.08 -22.58
N ILE A 513 -15.96 6.19 -22.70
CA ILE A 513 -16.18 5.43 -23.93
C ILE A 513 -17.16 6.16 -24.86
N PHE A 514 -16.83 6.16 -26.14
CA PHE A 514 -17.63 6.67 -27.25
C PHE A 514 -17.87 5.52 -28.24
N SER A 515 -19.05 4.91 -28.17
CA SER A 515 -19.48 3.83 -29.07
C SER A 515 -19.96 4.33 -30.43
N SER A 516 -20.15 5.65 -30.59
CA SER A 516 -20.56 6.30 -31.84
C SER A 516 -19.88 7.67 -32.00
N GLU A 517 -20.18 8.37 -33.09
CA GLU A 517 -19.71 9.74 -33.36
C GLU A 517 -20.42 10.80 -32.49
N ALA A 518 -21.35 10.40 -31.62
CA ALA A 518 -22.10 11.33 -30.77
C ALA A 518 -21.20 12.01 -29.73
N SER A 519 -21.28 13.34 -29.66
CA SER A 519 -20.59 14.12 -28.63
C SER A 519 -21.13 13.82 -27.23
N ARG A 520 -20.27 13.93 -26.22
CA ARG A 520 -20.64 13.82 -24.81
C ARG A 520 -20.26 15.10 -24.06
N VAL A 521 -21.07 15.46 -23.08
CA VAL A 521 -20.72 16.53 -22.14
C VAL A 521 -19.83 15.94 -21.04
N VAL A 522 -18.64 16.50 -20.87
CA VAL A 522 -17.64 16.14 -19.88
C VAL A 522 -17.56 17.26 -18.84
N PRO A 523 -17.98 17.03 -17.59
CA PRO A 523 -17.84 18.00 -16.52
C PRO A 523 -16.40 18.04 -16.02
N VAL A 524 -15.86 19.25 -15.89
CA VAL A 524 -14.56 19.51 -15.28
C VAL A 524 -14.77 20.36 -14.04
N THR A 525 -14.45 19.82 -12.87
CA THR A 525 -14.58 20.54 -11.60
C THR A 525 -13.26 21.20 -11.25
N VAL A 526 -13.30 22.50 -11.01
CA VAL A 526 -12.18 23.33 -10.55
C VAL A 526 -12.40 23.64 -9.07
N THR A 527 -11.42 23.34 -8.21
CA THR A 527 -11.49 23.59 -6.77
C THR A 527 -10.41 24.59 -6.36
N ALA A 528 -10.82 25.64 -5.63
CA ALA A 528 -9.94 26.70 -5.17
C ALA A 528 -9.11 26.29 -3.95
N GLY A 529 -7.78 26.40 -4.06
CA GLY A 529 -6.83 26.20 -2.95
C GLY A 529 -6.59 27.44 -2.09
N ARG A 530 -7.09 28.61 -2.51
CA ARG A 530 -7.09 29.88 -1.79
C ARG A 530 -8.30 30.74 -2.15
N ASP A 531 -8.53 31.81 -1.39
CA ASP A 531 -9.55 32.80 -1.71
C ASP A 531 -9.24 33.55 -3.02
N ASN A 532 -10.30 33.95 -3.71
CA ASN A 532 -10.31 34.78 -4.92
C ASN A 532 -9.41 34.24 -6.05
N VAL A 533 -9.73 33.04 -6.55
CA VAL A 533 -9.06 32.46 -7.72
C VAL A 533 -9.86 32.70 -8.98
N THR A 534 -9.20 33.28 -9.98
CA THR A 534 -9.76 33.51 -11.32
C THR A 534 -8.81 32.94 -12.36
N GLY A 535 -9.37 32.38 -13.42
CA GLY A 535 -8.57 31.77 -14.47
C GLY A 535 -9.40 31.09 -15.52
N SER A 536 -8.74 30.20 -16.25
CA SER A 536 -9.37 29.44 -17.32
C SER A 536 -8.92 27.99 -17.32
N VAL A 537 -9.72 27.14 -17.94
CA VAL A 537 -9.44 25.72 -18.15
C VAL A 537 -9.49 25.42 -19.63
N THR A 538 -8.52 24.63 -20.09
CA THR A 538 -8.52 24.00 -21.41
C THR A 538 -8.39 22.49 -21.24
N LEU A 539 -8.97 21.73 -22.17
CA LEU A 539 -8.79 20.28 -22.25
C LEU A 539 -7.85 19.98 -23.39
N GLN A 540 -6.64 19.50 -23.08
CA GLN A 540 -5.75 18.97 -24.11
C GLN A 540 -6.24 17.58 -24.50
N HIS A 541 -6.31 17.33 -25.81
CA HIS A 541 -6.88 16.10 -26.35
C HIS A 541 -6.03 15.58 -27.53
N PRO A 542 -6.11 14.28 -27.84
CA PRO A 542 -5.43 13.71 -28.99
C PRO A 542 -5.96 14.27 -30.32
N LYS A 543 -5.16 14.11 -31.38
CA LYS A 543 -5.50 14.58 -32.74
C LYS A 543 -6.80 13.93 -33.23
N GLY A 544 -7.67 14.74 -33.84
CA GLY A 544 -8.94 14.28 -34.42
C GLY A 544 -10.14 14.35 -33.47
N TRP A 545 -9.91 14.55 -32.18
CA TRP A 545 -10.96 14.89 -31.22
C TRP A 545 -11.23 16.39 -31.25
N GLU A 546 -12.45 16.80 -30.90
CA GLU A 546 -12.83 18.21 -30.79
C GLU A 546 -13.42 18.49 -29.41
N VAL A 547 -13.16 19.69 -28.88
CA VAL A 547 -13.67 20.14 -27.58
C VAL A 547 -14.29 21.53 -27.71
N ALA A 548 -15.51 21.70 -27.20
CA ALA A 548 -16.24 22.96 -27.17
C ALA A 548 -16.84 23.25 -25.78
N PRO A 549 -16.69 24.46 -25.21
CA PRO A 549 -15.88 25.56 -25.71
C PRO A 549 -14.38 25.21 -25.67
N ALA A 550 -13.56 25.88 -26.48
CA ALA A 550 -12.11 25.68 -26.46
C ALA A 550 -11.47 26.04 -25.10
N GLN A 551 -12.14 26.91 -24.34
CA GLN A 551 -11.71 27.37 -23.02
C GLN A 551 -12.94 27.65 -22.15
N GLY A 552 -12.90 27.21 -20.89
CA GLY A 552 -13.88 27.57 -19.87
C GLY A 552 -13.28 28.54 -18.84
N VAL A 553 -14.05 29.52 -18.37
CA VAL A 553 -13.58 30.52 -17.39
C VAL A 553 -14.13 30.20 -16.01
N PHE A 554 -13.29 30.30 -14.98
CA PHE A 554 -13.72 30.15 -13.59
C PHE A 554 -13.41 31.40 -12.76
N ASN A 555 -14.29 31.67 -11.80
CA ASN A 555 -14.13 32.70 -10.78
C ASN A 555 -14.69 32.15 -9.46
N ILE A 556 -13.83 31.90 -8.48
CA ILE A 556 -14.17 31.25 -7.23
C ILE A 556 -13.67 32.11 -6.06
N ASP A 557 -14.60 32.56 -5.22
CA ASP A 557 -14.33 33.54 -4.18
C ASP A 557 -13.63 32.95 -2.95
N LYS A 558 -13.96 31.70 -2.59
CA LYS A 558 -13.52 31.10 -1.32
C LYS A 558 -12.68 29.85 -1.50
N LYS A 559 -11.64 29.73 -0.69
CA LYS A 559 -10.88 28.48 -0.52
C LYS A 559 -11.83 27.31 -0.23
N GLY A 560 -11.63 26.19 -0.91
CA GLY A 560 -12.44 24.98 -0.82
C GLY A 560 -13.72 24.98 -1.65
N GLN A 561 -14.16 26.14 -2.16
CA GLN A 561 -15.28 26.20 -3.10
C GLN A 561 -14.86 25.63 -4.46
N SER A 562 -15.82 25.04 -5.16
CA SER A 562 -15.62 24.47 -6.50
C SER A 562 -16.59 25.04 -7.52
N GLN A 563 -16.16 25.10 -8.79
CA GLN A 563 -16.98 25.45 -9.94
C GLN A 563 -16.84 24.34 -10.99
N THR A 564 -17.96 23.86 -11.52
CA THR A 564 -17.96 22.86 -12.61
C THR A 564 -18.18 23.54 -13.95
N LEU A 565 -17.27 23.28 -14.89
CA LEU A 565 -17.32 23.74 -16.27
C LEU A 565 -17.72 22.57 -17.16
N GLN A 566 -18.56 22.82 -18.16
CA GLN A 566 -19.04 21.78 -19.07
C GLN A 566 -18.33 21.91 -20.41
N PHE A 567 -17.74 20.81 -20.87
CA PHE A 567 -17.08 20.72 -22.17
C PHE A 567 -17.77 19.63 -23.01
N THR A 568 -18.24 19.97 -24.19
CA THR A 568 -18.69 19.01 -25.20
C THR A 568 -17.47 18.44 -25.90
N VAL A 569 -17.27 17.12 -25.79
CA VAL A 569 -16.19 16.38 -26.44
C VAL A 569 -16.78 15.56 -27.57
N THR A 570 -16.25 15.74 -28.77
CA THR A 570 -16.67 15.02 -29.99
C THR A 570 -15.55 14.07 -30.42
N PRO A 571 -15.84 12.77 -30.56
CA PRO A 571 -14.86 11.78 -31.02
C PRO A 571 -14.62 11.88 -32.53
N PRO A 572 -13.47 11.41 -33.03
CA PRO A 572 -13.28 11.22 -34.47
C PRO A 572 -14.18 10.10 -35.00
N LYS A 573 -14.31 10.05 -36.33
CA LYS A 573 -15.04 8.98 -37.02
C LYS A 573 -14.42 7.59 -36.78
N GLU A 574 -13.11 7.51 -36.95
CA GLU A 574 -12.30 6.29 -36.84
C GLU A 574 -11.96 5.95 -35.38
N GLN A 575 -11.60 4.69 -35.12
CA GLN A 575 -11.14 4.25 -33.81
C GLN A 575 -9.93 5.07 -33.35
N SER A 576 -10.00 5.58 -32.12
CA SER A 576 -8.97 6.44 -31.54
C SER A 576 -9.02 6.36 -30.03
N GLU A 577 -7.87 6.43 -29.38
CA GLU A 577 -7.77 6.55 -27.92
C GLU A 577 -6.71 7.57 -27.52
N GLY A 578 -6.80 8.03 -26.27
CA GLY A 578 -5.82 8.89 -25.65
C GLY A 578 -6.34 9.46 -24.35
N TYR A 579 -5.86 10.64 -23.97
CA TYR A 579 -6.21 11.27 -22.70
C TYR A 579 -6.74 12.69 -22.93
N LEU A 580 -7.79 13.05 -22.21
CA LEU A 580 -8.15 14.43 -21.93
C LEU A 580 -7.34 14.88 -20.72
N ASN A 581 -6.41 15.80 -20.91
CA ASN A 581 -5.63 16.40 -19.82
C ASN A 581 -6.21 17.77 -19.48
N VAL A 582 -6.55 18.00 -18.22
CA VAL A 582 -7.08 19.28 -17.78
C VAL A 582 -5.93 20.23 -17.46
N LEU A 583 -5.89 21.37 -18.14
CA LEU A 583 -4.93 22.43 -17.89
C LEU A 583 -5.67 23.68 -17.41
N ALA A 584 -5.59 23.96 -16.11
CA ALA A 584 -6.04 25.22 -15.53
C ALA A 584 -4.91 26.26 -15.56
N GLN A 585 -5.25 27.50 -15.90
CA GLN A 585 -4.31 28.61 -16.00
C GLN A 585 -4.78 29.78 -15.14
N MET A 586 -3.87 30.33 -14.32
CA MET A 586 -4.04 31.59 -13.60
C MET A 586 -2.84 32.50 -13.87
N GLY A 587 -3.03 33.56 -14.66
CA GLY A 587 -1.91 34.37 -15.16
C GLY A 587 -0.92 33.49 -15.93
N ASP A 588 0.34 33.47 -15.50
CA ASP A 588 1.41 32.65 -16.11
C ASP A 588 1.58 31.27 -15.45
N GLN A 589 0.74 30.93 -14.46
CA GLN A 589 0.82 29.65 -13.73
C GLN A 589 -0.14 28.62 -14.30
N PHE A 590 0.33 27.38 -14.40
CA PHE A 590 -0.43 26.24 -14.89
C PHE A 590 -0.63 25.19 -13.80
N PHE A 591 -1.83 24.59 -13.77
CA PHE A 591 -2.23 23.57 -12.80
C PHE A 591 -2.86 22.40 -13.55
N GLU A 592 -2.30 21.20 -13.33
CA GLU A 592 -2.61 19.97 -14.07
C GLU A 592 -2.90 18.80 -13.12
N LYS A 593 -3.19 19.10 -11.85
CA LYS A 593 -3.32 18.09 -10.79
C LYS A 593 -4.73 18.05 -10.21
N GLU A 594 -5.16 16.82 -9.97
CA GLU A 594 -6.32 16.48 -9.17
C GLU A 594 -5.89 16.19 -7.74
N LEU A 595 -6.73 16.59 -6.78
CA LEU A 595 -6.55 16.28 -5.37
C LEU A 595 -7.47 15.12 -4.99
N VAL A 596 -6.88 13.99 -4.63
CA VAL A 596 -7.59 12.85 -4.05
C VAL A 596 -7.33 12.83 -2.54
N THR A 597 -8.39 12.69 -1.75
CA THR A 597 -8.31 12.57 -0.29
C THR A 597 -8.57 11.15 0.14
N ILE A 598 -7.76 10.61 1.05
CA ILE A 598 -7.96 9.29 1.64
C ILE A 598 -8.14 9.48 3.15
N ASP A 599 -9.30 9.09 3.66
CA ASP A 599 -9.71 9.30 5.05
C ASP A 599 -10.27 8.01 5.65
N TYR A 600 -9.37 7.15 6.10
CA TYR A 600 -9.71 5.92 6.83
C TYR A 600 -9.28 6.05 8.29
N ASP A 601 -10.12 5.58 9.22
CA ASP A 601 -9.86 5.70 10.67
C ASP A 601 -8.53 5.07 11.14
N HIS A 602 -7.98 4.11 10.41
CA HIS A 602 -6.77 3.37 10.83
C HIS A 602 -5.46 3.94 10.30
N ILE A 603 -5.50 4.92 9.39
CA ILE A 603 -4.31 5.58 8.85
C ILE A 603 -4.41 7.10 8.99
N PRO A 604 -3.29 7.83 9.01
CA PRO A 604 -3.30 9.28 8.94
C PRO A 604 -4.06 9.79 7.71
N PHE A 605 -4.84 10.87 7.82
CA PHE A 605 -5.46 11.54 6.68
C PHE A 605 -4.42 11.84 5.59
N GLN A 606 -4.68 11.41 4.34
CA GLN A 606 -3.76 11.61 3.21
C GLN A 606 -4.37 12.50 2.14
N ARG A 607 -3.53 13.31 1.50
CA ARG A 607 -3.83 13.97 0.23
C ARG A 607 -2.84 13.53 -0.83
N VAL A 608 -3.37 13.17 -1.99
CA VAL A 608 -2.56 12.69 -3.13
C VAL A 608 -2.88 13.58 -4.32
N LEU A 609 -1.82 14.14 -4.92
CA LEU A 609 -1.91 14.89 -6.17
C LEU A 609 -1.62 13.96 -7.34
N LEU A 610 -2.64 13.68 -8.15
CA LEU A 610 -2.52 12.87 -9.37
C LEU A 610 -2.65 13.77 -10.61
N PRO A 611 -2.18 13.35 -11.79
CA PRO A 611 -2.54 14.01 -13.05
C PRO A 611 -4.06 14.14 -13.17
N SER A 612 -4.54 15.34 -13.51
CA SER A 612 -5.94 15.58 -13.80
C SER A 612 -6.23 15.19 -15.24
N GLU A 613 -6.52 13.92 -15.45
CA GLU A 613 -6.74 13.34 -16.77
C GLU A 613 -7.87 12.31 -16.77
N ALA A 614 -8.47 12.09 -17.94
CA ALA A 614 -9.39 10.99 -18.20
C ALA A 614 -9.02 10.31 -19.52
N LYS A 615 -9.01 8.98 -19.55
CA LYS A 615 -8.84 8.22 -20.79
C LYS A 615 -10.10 8.38 -21.65
N ILE A 616 -9.93 8.70 -22.92
CA ILE A 616 -11.01 8.76 -23.91
C ILE A 616 -10.78 7.69 -24.97
N VAL A 617 -11.86 6.99 -25.32
CA VAL A 617 -11.79 5.85 -26.25
C VAL A 617 -12.99 5.89 -27.19
N ARG A 618 -12.71 6.14 -28.48
CA ARG A 618 -13.65 5.94 -29.57
C ARG A 618 -13.49 4.51 -30.06
N ILE A 619 -14.50 3.68 -29.81
CA ILE A 619 -14.50 2.26 -30.18
C ILE A 619 -15.45 2.06 -31.35
N ASP A 620 -14.95 1.50 -32.45
CA ASP A 620 -15.80 0.99 -33.52
C ASP A 620 -16.42 -0.34 -33.08
N ILE A 621 -17.66 -0.26 -32.59
CA ILE A 621 -18.34 -1.38 -31.96
C ILE A 621 -19.79 -1.45 -32.41
N GLU A 622 -20.18 -2.64 -32.83
CA GLU A 622 -21.55 -3.04 -33.02
C GLU A 622 -22.01 -3.92 -31.86
N LYS A 623 -23.31 -3.88 -31.55
CA LYS A 623 -23.94 -4.73 -30.54
C LYS A 623 -25.28 -5.28 -31.02
N LYS A 624 -25.66 -6.45 -30.51
CA LYS A 624 -27.00 -7.02 -30.64
C LYS A 624 -27.53 -7.40 -29.26
N GLY A 625 -28.85 -7.42 -29.13
CA GLY A 625 -29.50 -7.42 -27.84
C GLY A 625 -29.44 -6.04 -27.16
N GLU A 626 -30.30 -5.86 -26.17
CA GLU A 626 -30.48 -4.60 -25.47
C GLU A 626 -30.49 -4.79 -23.96
N HIS A 627 -31.21 -5.80 -23.46
CA HIS A 627 -31.44 -5.99 -22.03
C HIS A 627 -30.51 -7.06 -21.45
N ILE A 628 -29.57 -6.66 -20.60
CA ILE A 628 -28.59 -7.56 -20.00
C ILE A 628 -28.89 -7.74 -18.51
N GLY A 629 -29.11 -8.99 -18.11
CA GLY A 629 -29.21 -9.37 -16.71
C GLY A 629 -27.82 -9.55 -16.10
N TYR A 630 -27.56 -9.01 -14.92
CA TYR A 630 -26.24 -9.11 -14.29
C TYR A 630 -26.35 -9.63 -12.85
N ILE A 631 -25.71 -10.77 -12.56
CA ILE A 631 -25.63 -11.33 -11.21
C ILE A 631 -24.29 -10.91 -10.61
N GLU A 632 -24.34 -10.03 -9.61
CA GLU A 632 -23.14 -9.47 -8.98
C GLU A 632 -22.35 -10.52 -8.19
N GLY A 633 -21.02 -10.46 -8.36
CA GLY A 633 -20.06 -11.26 -7.61
C GLY A 633 -19.26 -10.40 -6.63
N ALA A 634 -17.93 -10.45 -6.73
CA ALA A 634 -17.03 -9.69 -5.85
C ALA A 634 -16.47 -8.44 -6.55
N GLY A 635 -17.03 -7.25 -6.24
CA GLY A 635 -16.44 -5.94 -6.60
C GLY A 635 -16.22 -5.74 -8.10
N ASP A 636 -17.31 -5.67 -8.88
CA ASP A 636 -17.26 -5.69 -10.34
C ASP A 636 -17.82 -4.39 -10.96
N ALA A 637 -17.02 -3.73 -11.82
CA ALA A 637 -17.39 -2.51 -12.54
C ALA A 637 -17.92 -2.76 -13.97
N ILE A 638 -18.01 -4.02 -14.41
CA ILE A 638 -18.51 -4.41 -15.74
C ILE A 638 -19.91 -3.83 -16.05
N PRO A 639 -20.90 -3.80 -15.12
CA PRO A 639 -22.21 -3.23 -15.42
C PRO A 639 -22.15 -1.78 -15.90
N GLN A 640 -21.24 -0.97 -15.34
CA GLN A 640 -21.04 0.40 -15.78
C GLN A 640 -20.46 0.45 -17.20
N SER A 641 -19.40 -0.32 -17.46
CA SER A 641 -18.78 -0.42 -18.79
C SER A 641 -19.78 -0.82 -19.87
N LEU A 642 -20.67 -1.78 -19.59
CA LEU A 642 -21.70 -2.21 -20.54
C LEU A 642 -22.74 -1.11 -20.84
N ARG A 643 -23.11 -0.29 -19.85
CA ARG A 643 -23.99 0.86 -20.08
C ARG A 643 -23.33 1.91 -20.96
N GLU A 644 -22.02 2.12 -20.83
CA GLU A 644 -21.26 3.09 -21.64
C GLU A 644 -21.25 2.74 -23.14
N ILE A 645 -21.36 1.47 -23.50
CA ILE A 645 -21.55 1.03 -24.89
C ILE A 645 -23.02 0.87 -25.30
N GLY A 646 -23.96 1.30 -24.45
CA GLY A 646 -25.37 1.42 -24.76
C GLY A 646 -26.23 0.20 -24.46
N TYR A 647 -25.80 -0.74 -23.60
CA TYR A 647 -26.70 -1.78 -23.10
C TYR A 647 -27.54 -1.29 -21.90
N SER A 648 -28.76 -1.80 -21.80
CA SER A 648 -29.63 -1.65 -20.65
C SER A 648 -29.33 -2.77 -19.63
N VAL A 649 -28.52 -2.48 -18.60
CA VAL A 649 -28.05 -3.48 -17.62
C VAL A 649 -28.84 -3.43 -16.31
N THR A 650 -29.48 -4.55 -15.96
CA THR A 650 -30.24 -4.74 -14.72
C THR A 650 -29.52 -5.73 -13.81
N THR A 651 -29.18 -5.30 -12.59
CA THR A 651 -28.68 -6.21 -11.55
C THR A 651 -29.81 -7.13 -11.11
N ILE A 652 -29.56 -8.45 -11.10
CA ILE A 652 -30.51 -9.48 -10.67
C ILE A 652 -30.17 -9.90 -9.24
N ALA A 653 -31.12 -9.70 -8.32
CA ALA A 653 -30.96 -10.22 -6.97
C ALA A 653 -31.04 -11.77 -6.98
N PRO A 654 -30.25 -12.50 -6.18
CA PRO A 654 -30.28 -13.96 -6.18
C PRO A 654 -31.68 -14.57 -5.94
N SER A 655 -32.53 -13.89 -5.15
CA SER A 655 -33.92 -14.27 -4.92
C SER A 655 -34.79 -14.23 -6.19
N GLU A 656 -34.43 -13.42 -7.19
CA GLU A 656 -35.18 -13.22 -8.43
C GLU A 656 -34.76 -14.14 -9.57
N ILE A 657 -33.75 -15.01 -9.34
CA ILE A 657 -33.31 -16.02 -10.32
C ILE A 657 -34.36 -17.15 -10.35
N ILE A 658 -35.37 -16.96 -11.21
CA ILE A 658 -36.44 -17.90 -11.56
C ILE A 658 -36.76 -17.75 -13.05
N ALA A 659 -37.14 -18.84 -13.73
CA ALA A 659 -37.36 -18.87 -15.18
C ALA A 659 -38.21 -17.70 -15.74
N SER A 660 -39.32 -17.33 -15.08
CA SER A 660 -40.20 -16.24 -15.56
C SER A 660 -39.51 -14.88 -15.62
N ASN A 661 -38.55 -14.63 -14.72
CA ASN A 661 -37.85 -13.36 -14.63
C ASN A 661 -36.63 -13.31 -15.55
N LEU A 662 -36.03 -14.45 -15.87
CA LEU A 662 -34.83 -14.48 -16.71
C LEU A 662 -35.14 -14.24 -18.19
N ASN A 663 -36.33 -14.63 -18.64
CA ASN A 663 -36.75 -14.55 -20.05
C ASN A 663 -36.83 -13.13 -20.64
N GLN A 664 -36.81 -12.09 -19.78
CA GLN A 664 -36.80 -10.69 -20.24
C GLN A 664 -35.41 -10.21 -20.70
N TYR A 665 -34.35 -10.97 -20.42
CA TYR A 665 -32.97 -10.59 -20.74
C TYR A 665 -32.49 -11.29 -22.01
N ASP A 666 -31.84 -10.51 -22.88
CA ASP A 666 -31.19 -11.02 -24.07
C ASP A 666 -30.01 -11.93 -23.73
N ALA A 667 -29.25 -11.55 -22.71
CA ALA A 667 -28.18 -12.35 -22.13
C ALA A 667 -28.07 -12.10 -20.62
N ILE A 668 -27.53 -13.08 -19.90
CA ILE A 668 -27.23 -12.98 -18.46
C ILE A 668 -25.72 -13.12 -18.25
N VAL A 669 -25.14 -12.19 -17.50
CA VAL A 669 -23.75 -12.24 -17.06
C VAL A 669 -23.70 -12.61 -15.58
N VAL A 670 -22.92 -13.64 -15.26
CA VAL A 670 -22.59 -13.99 -13.88
C VAL A 670 -21.20 -13.42 -13.57
N GLY A 671 -21.16 -12.49 -12.62
CA GLY A 671 -19.99 -11.71 -12.24
C GLY A 671 -18.81 -12.54 -11.72
N ILE A 672 -17.64 -11.90 -11.65
CA ILE A 672 -16.43 -12.56 -11.15
C ILE A 672 -16.65 -13.09 -9.72
N ARG A 673 -16.22 -14.33 -9.46
CA ARG A 673 -16.30 -14.97 -8.15
C ARG A 673 -17.72 -15.08 -7.55
N ALA A 674 -18.79 -14.94 -8.35
CA ALA A 674 -20.16 -15.02 -7.83
C ALA A 674 -20.43 -16.35 -7.10
N TYR A 675 -19.96 -17.50 -7.61
CA TYR A 675 -20.06 -18.79 -6.91
C TYR A 675 -19.14 -18.92 -5.69
N ASN A 676 -18.24 -17.96 -5.45
CA ASN A 676 -17.44 -17.91 -4.22
C ASN A 676 -18.07 -17.02 -3.15
N THR A 677 -18.91 -16.05 -3.53
CA THR A 677 -19.39 -14.99 -2.63
C THR A 677 -20.89 -14.93 -2.44
N VAL A 678 -21.69 -15.54 -3.32
CA VAL A 678 -23.15 -15.49 -3.28
C VAL A 678 -23.70 -16.87 -2.85
N PRO A 679 -24.08 -17.06 -1.57
CA PRO A 679 -24.52 -18.37 -1.06
C PRO A 679 -25.69 -18.99 -1.84
N ASP A 680 -26.65 -18.15 -2.24
CA ASP A 680 -27.90 -18.60 -2.89
C ASP A 680 -27.65 -19.28 -4.25
N LEU A 681 -26.54 -18.97 -4.93
CA LEU A 681 -26.19 -19.60 -6.21
C LEU A 681 -26.01 -21.11 -6.11
N ALA A 682 -25.78 -21.67 -4.92
CA ALA A 682 -25.76 -23.11 -4.68
C ALA A 682 -27.05 -23.82 -5.14
N PHE A 683 -28.17 -23.09 -5.21
CA PHE A 683 -29.50 -23.63 -5.51
C PHE A 683 -30.12 -23.07 -6.80
N LYS A 684 -29.38 -22.24 -7.55
CA LYS A 684 -29.93 -21.51 -8.71
C LYS A 684 -29.43 -22.00 -10.06
N GLN A 685 -28.44 -22.91 -10.09
CA GLN A 685 -27.89 -23.42 -11.35
C GLN A 685 -28.93 -24.02 -12.27
N THR A 686 -29.92 -24.75 -11.73
CA THR A 686 -30.99 -25.35 -12.53
C THR A 686 -31.80 -24.30 -13.30
N GLU A 687 -32.15 -23.19 -12.65
CA GLU A 687 -32.90 -22.09 -13.30
C GLU A 687 -32.06 -21.41 -14.40
N LEU A 688 -30.76 -21.23 -14.16
CA LEU A 688 -29.83 -20.68 -15.14
C LEU A 688 -29.66 -21.61 -16.35
N ASN A 689 -29.51 -22.91 -16.12
CA ASN A 689 -29.45 -23.91 -17.19
C ASN A 689 -30.76 -23.97 -17.99
N ASN A 690 -31.92 -23.89 -17.32
CA ASN A 690 -33.23 -23.83 -17.98
C ASN A 690 -33.36 -22.58 -18.87
N TYR A 691 -32.86 -21.42 -18.43
CA TYR A 691 -32.83 -20.21 -19.26
C TYR A 691 -32.01 -20.43 -20.54
N VAL A 692 -30.82 -21.03 -20.43
CA VAL A 692 -29.99 -21.36 -21.59
C VAL A 692 -30.69 -22.35 -22.51
N GLU A 693 -31.27 -23.43 -21.97
CA GLU A 693 -31.97 -24.45 -22.75
C GLU A 693 -33.08 -23.86 -23.63
N ASN A 694 -33.76 -22.83 -23.12
CA ASN A 694 -34.85 -22.15 -23.79
C ASN A 694 -34.43 -21.05 -24.79
N GLY A 695 -33.14 -20.88 -25.07
CA GLY A 695 -32.63 -19.93 -26.06
C GLY A 695 -31.88 -18.73 -25.47
N GLY A 696 -31.72 -18.68 -24.14
CA GLY A 696 -30.94 -17.66 -23.47
C GLY A 696 -29.44 -17.81 -23.70
N THR A 697 -28.72 -16.69 -23.58
CA THR A 697 -27.24 -16.68 -23.58
C THR A 697 -26.76 -16.37 -22.17
N LEU A 698 -25.99 -17.29 -21.57
CA LEU A 698 -25.41 -17.09 -20.24
C LEU A 698 -23.89 -17.04 -20.34
N LEU A 699 -23.30 -15.97 -19.79
CA LEU A 699 -21.86 -15.75 -19.71
C LEU A 699 -21.41 -15.81 -18.26
N LEU A 700 -20.66 -16.86 -17.91
CA LEU A 700 -20.00 -17.01 -16.62
C LEU A 700 -18.57 -16.47 -16.69
N GLN A 701 -18.28 -15.43 -15.90
CA GLN A 701 -16.92 -14.97 -15.69
C GLN A 701 -16.17 -15.87 -14.69
N TYR A 702 -14.86 -15.64 -14.53
CA TYR A 702 -14.01 -16.51 -13.73
C TYR A 702 -14.52 -16.68 -12.28
N ASN A 703 -14.33 -17.87 -11.75
CA ASN A 703 -14.51 -18.19 -10.33
C ASN A 703 -13.26 -18.91 -9.83
N THR A 704 -13.00 -18.88 -8.52
CA THR A 704 -11.86 -19.61 -7.96
C THR A 704 -12.28 -21.04 -7.62
N ALA A 705 -11.41 -22.02 -7.85
CA ALA A 705 -11.69 -23.43 -7.52
C ALA A 705 -11.84 -23.73 -6.01
N HIS A 706 -11.56 -22.74 -5.14
CA HIS A 706 -11.63 -22.88 -3.70
C HIS A 706 -12.84 -22.14 -3.13
N ARG A 707 -13.48 -22.67 -2.07
CA ARG A 707 -14.68 -22.08 -1.43
C ARG A 707 -15.80 -21.76 -2.42
N MET A 708 -16.03 -22.62 -3.41
CA MET A 708 -17.24 -22.50 -4.22
C MET A 708 -18.44 -23.01 -3.43
N VAL A 709 -19.59 -22.36 -3.59
CA VAL A 709 -20.86 -22.75 -2.96
C VAL A 709 -21.45 -24.00 -3.61
N THR A 710 -21.08 -24.28 -4.87
CA THR A 710 -21.39 -25.51 -5.60
C THR A 710 -20.29 -25.83 -6.61
N LYS A 711 -20.19 -27.10 -7.04
CA LYS A 711 -19.35 -27.52 -8.18
C LYS A 711 -20.13 -27.56 -9.49
N ASP A 712 -21.46 -27.60 -9.41
CA ASP A 712 -22.34 -27.56 -10.56
C ASP A 712 -22.54 -26.11 -10.98
N ILE A 713 -21.68 -25.65 -11.88
CA ILE A 713 -21.65 -24.26 -12.35
C ILE A 713 -22.03 -24.13 -13.82
N ALA A 714 -22.28 -25.24 -14.54
CA ALA A 714 -22.51 -25.26 -15.98
C ALA A 714 -23.38 -26.47 -16.39
N PRO A 715 -24.08 -26.43 -17.54
CA PRO A 715 -24.92 -27.54 -18.00
C PRO A 715 -24.14 -28.79 -18.40
N TYR A 716 -22.86 -28.66 -18.72
CA TYR A 716 -21.94 -29.77 -18.97
C TYR A 716 -20.75 -29.72 -17.99
N PRO A 717 -20.10 -30.86 -17.69
CA PRO A 717 -18.93 -30.90 -16.82
C PRO A 717 -17.82 -29.92 -17.20
N ILE A 718 -17.33 -29.17 -16.21
CA ILE A 718 -16.21 -28.23 -16.33
C ILE A 718 -15.43 -28.17 -15.01
N THR A 719 -14.10 -28.27 -15.08
CA THR A 719 -13.23 -28.28 -13.90
C THR A 719 -12.35 -27.03 -13.89
N LEU A 720 -12.62 -26.12 -12.95
CA LEU A 720 -11.80 -24.93 -12.74
C LEU A 720 -10.44 -25.29 -12.16
N SER A 721 -9.39 -24.59 -12.61
CA SER A 721 -8.03 -24.79 -12.13
C SER A 721 -7.42 -23.47 -11.62
N ARG A 722 -6.11 -23.46 -11.33
CA ARG A 722 -5.34 -22.25 -11.02
C ARG A 722 -4.58 -21.70 -12.24
N GLU A 723 -4.78 -22.28 -13.42
CA GLU A 723 -4.18 -21.79 -14.66
C GLU A 723 -4.57 -20.33 -14.91
N ARG A 724 -3.60 -19.56 -15.39
CA ARG A 724 -3.71 -18.14 -15.73
C ARG A 724 -2.63 -17.80 -16.75
N VAL A 725 -2.77 -16.69 -17.45
CA VAL A 725 -1.72 -16.10 -18.30
C VAL A 725 -1.52 -14.67 -17.83
N THR A 726 -0.34 -14.40 -17.30
CA THR A 726 -0.06 -13.20 -16.50
C THR A 726 0.61 -12.11 -17.31
N ASP A 727 1.38 -12.48 -18.33
CA ASP A 727 2.01 -11.50 -19.20
C ASP A 727 0.95 -10.93 -20.17
N GLU A 728 0.63 -9.65 -20.03
CA GLU A 728 -0.32 -8.95 -20.88
C GLU A 728 0.10 -8.89 -22.36
N PHE A 729 1.36 -9.17 -22.68
CA PHE A 729 1.89 -9.26 -24.04
C PHE A 729 1.88 -10.69 -24.60
N SER A 730 1.45 -11.69 -23.81
CA SER A 730 1.32 -13.07 -24.30
C SER A 730 0.44 -13.15 -25.54
N GLU A 731 0.92 -13.88 -26.55
CA GLU A 731 0.20 -14.10 -27.80
C GLU A 731 -1.12 -14.84 -27.54
N VAL A 732 -2.21 -14.30 -28.10
CA VAL A 732 -3.53 -14.93 -28.09
C VAL A 732 -3.77 -15.59 -29.45
N ARG A 733 -3.82 -16.92 -29.47
CA ARG A 733 -4.04 -17.71 -30.68
C ARG A 733 -5.52 -18.02 -30.86
N ILE A 734 -6.07 -17.63 -32.01
CA ILE A 734 -7.46 -17.92 -32.37
C ILE A 734 -7.58 -19.38 -32.83
N LEU A 735 -8.36 -20.19 -32.10
CA LEU A 735 -8.58 -21.61 -32.40
C LEU A 735 -9.78 -21.85 -33.32
N ALA A 736 -10.79 -21.00 -33.22
CA ALA A 736 -12.06 -21.16 -33.92
C ALA A 736 -12.39 -19.92 -34.78
N PRO A 737 -11.58 -19.60 -35.82
CA PRO A 737 -11.65 -18.33 -36.53
C PRO A 737 -12.99 -18.03 -37.19
N ASN A 738 -13.79 -19.05 -37.52
CA ASN A 738 -15.12 -18.88 -38.12
C ASN A 738 -16.26 -18.92 -37.08
N HIS A 739 -15.96 -18.98 -35.78
CA HIS A 739 -17.00 -19.04 -34.75
C HIS A 739 -17.76 -17.71 -34.65
N PRO A 740 -19.09 -17.71 -34.46
CA PRO A 740 -19.88 -16.48 -34.38
C PRO A 740 -19.36 -15.46 -33.35
N VAL A 741 -18.89 -15.91 -32.18
CA VAL A 741 -18.31 -15.04 -31.14
C VAL A 741 -17.11 -14.21 -31.59
N LEU A 742 -16.43 -14.58 -32.68
CA LEU A 742 -15.29 -13.84 -33.22
C LEU A 742 -15.66 -13.03 -34.47
N ASN A 743 -16.88 -13.16 -35.01
CA ASN A 743 -17.23 -12.58 -36.31
C ASN A 743 -18.56 -11.84 -36.33
N ASN A 744 -19.38 -11.89 -35.27
CA ASN A 744 -20.67 -11.23 -35.23
C ASN A 744 -20.99 -10.68 -33.82
N PRO A 745 -21.41 -9.41 -33.72
CA PRO A 745 -21.52 -8.42 -34.80
C PRO A 745 -20.14 -7.85 -35.22
N ASN A 746 -19.11 -7.97 -34.38
CA ASN A 746 -17.77 -7.45 -34.68
C ASN A 746 -16.85 -8.57 -35.23
N THR A 747 -16.00 -8.24 -36.20
CA THR A 747 -14.88 -9.12 -36.59
C THR A 747 -13.69 -8.90 -35.64
N ILE A 748 -13.33 -9.94 -34.89
CA ILE A 748 -12.25 -9.96 -33.91
C ILE A 748 -10.98 -10.49 -34.57
N THR A 749 -9.89 -9.73 -34.42
CA THR A 749 -8.58 -10.06 -34.98
C THR A 749 -7.50 -9.98 -33.90
N GLN A 750 -6.23 -10.19 -34.27
CA GLN A 750 -5.13 -10.11 -33.32
C GLN A 750 -5.04 -8.74 -32.62
N THR A 751 -5.39 -7.66 -33.30
CA THR A 751 -5.32 -6.29 -32.77
C THR A 751 -6.28 -6.06 -31.61
N ASP A 752 -7.35 -6.85 -31.50
CA ASP A 752 -8.29 -6.77 -30.38
C ASP A 752 -7.69 -7.30 -29.06
N PHE A 753 -6.53 -7.96 -29.14
CA PHE A 753 -5.74 -8.38 -28.00
C PHE A 753 -4.57 -7.42 -27.70
N GLU A 754 -4.43 -6.29 -28.39
CA GLU A 754 -3.42 -5.29 -28.08
C GLU A 754 -3.89 -4.33 -26.97
N GLY A 755 -2.95 -3.77 -26.19
CA GLY A 755 -3.24 -2.76 -25.16
C GLY A 755 -3.95 -3.27 -23.90
N TRP A 756 -4.04 -4.60 -23.71
CA TRP A 756 -4.55 -5.21 -22.48
C TRP A 756 -3.63 -4.88 -21.30
N VAL A 757 -4.18 -4.86 -20.09
CA VAL A 757 -3.45 -4.44 -18.89
C VAL A 757 -3.33 -5.57 -17.87
N GLN A 758 -2.13 -5.70 -17.29
CA GLN A 758 -1.81 -6.54 -16.14
C GLN A 758 -1.85 -8.07 -16.33
N GLU A 759 -2.91 -8.67 -16.90
CA GLU A 759 -2.94 -10.13 -17.17
C GLU A 759 -4.01 -10.51 -18.21
N ARG A 760 -3.75 -11.51 -19.07
CA ARG A 760 -4.72 -11.98 -20.09
C ARG A 760 -5.94 -12.65 -19.48
N GLY A 761 -5.76 -13.37 -18.38
CA GLY A 761 -6.85 -14.09 -17.75
C GLY A 761 -6.40 -15.05 -16.68
N LEU A 762 -7.37 -15.51 -15.90
CA LEU A 762 -7.13 -16.27 -14.68
C LEU A 762 -8.22 -17.31 -14.40
N TYR A 763 -7.80 -18.34 -13.67
CA TYR A 763 -8.63 -19.47 -13.27
C TYR A 763 -9.25 -20.17 -14.48
N PHE A 764 -8.42 -20.44 -15.50
CA PHE A 764 -8.84 -21.19 -16.66
C PHE A 764 -9.21 -22.63 -16.25
N PRO A 765 -10.34 -23.17 -16.74
CA PRO A 765 -10.62 -24.59 -16.67
C PRO A 765 -9.47 -25.38 -17.28
N SER A 766 -9.10 -26.49 -16.65
CA SER A 766 -8.11 -27.43 -17.19
C SER A 766 -8.76 -28.63 -17.88
N GLU A 767 -10.03 -28.91 -17.56
CA GLU A 767 -10.81 -30.01 -18.12
C GLU A 767 -12.25 -29.56 -18.35
N TRP A 768 -12.86 -30.02 -19.45
CA TRP A 768 -14.24 -29.72 -19.81
C TRP A 768 -14.78 -30.80 -20.77
N ASP A 769 -16.11 -30.90 -20.83
CA ASP A 769 -16.84 -31.79 -21.72
C ASP A 769 -16.66 -31.44 -23.21
N GLU A 770 -16.77 -32.42 -24.12
CA GLU A 770 -16.60 -32.23 -25.57
C GLU A 770 -17.57 -31.23 -26.20
N ASN A 771 -18.71 -30.96 -25.54
CA ASN A 771 -19.67 -29.94 -25.96
C ASN A 771 -19.12 -28.51 -25.83
N PHE A 772 -18.09 -28.29 -25.01
CA PHE A 772 -17.40 -27.01 -24.92
C PHE A 772 -16.36 -26.85 -26.02
N LYS A 773 -16.61 -25.90 -26.93
CA LYS A 773 -15.67 -25.51 -27.96
C LYS A 773 -14.71 -24.44 -27.44
N PRO A 774 -13.40 -24.71 -27.38
CA PRO A 774 -12.41 -23.69 -27.02
C PRO A 774 -12.21 -22.72 -28.19
N ILE A 775 -12.23 -21.42 -27.89
CA ILE A 775 -12.16 -20.35 -28.89
C ILE A 775 -10.76 -19.77 -29.02
N LEU A 776 -10.05 -19.64 -27.90
CA LEU A 776 -8.74 -19.01 -27.80
C LEU A 776 -7.76 -19.95 -27.12
N ALA A 777 -6.48 -19.78 -27.44
CA ALA A 777 -5.37 -20.39 -26.72
C ALA A 777 -4.30 -19.35 -26.41
N MET A 778 -3.59 -19.52 -25.29
CA MET A 778 -2.55 -18.59 -24.85
C MET A 778 -1.59 -19.26 -23.88
N LYS A 779 -0.37 -18.71 -23.76
CA LYS A 779 0.63 -19.15 -22.79
C LYS A 779 1.58 -18.01 -22.44
N ASP A 780 2.06 -18.03 -21.20
CA ASP A 780 3.26 -17.27 -20.85
C ASP A 780 4.51 -18.01 -21.35
N LYS A 781 5.60 -17.27 -21.52
CA LYS A 781 6.91 -17.82 -21.92
C LYS A 781 7.34 -18.95 -20.98
N GLY A 782 7.64 -20.12 -21.55
CA GLY A 782 8.11 -21.29 -20.79
C GLY A 782 7.00 -22.13 -20.12
N TYR A 783 5.73 -21.75 -20.26
CA TYR A 783 4.58 -22.50 -19.72
C TYR A 783 3.81 -23.23 -20.83
N GLY A 784 2.98 -24.19 -20.41
CA GLY A 784 2.05 -24.91 -21.29
C GLY A 784 0.97 -23.99 -21.87
N GLU A 785 0.47 -24.34 -23.07
CA GLU A 785 -0.65 -23.63 -23.70
C GLU A 785 -1.96 -24.00 -23.03
N SER A 786 -2.69 -22.99 -22.54
CA SER A 786 -4.05 -23.15 -22.04
C SER A 786 -5.06 -22.81 -23.12
N LYS A 787 -6.15 -23.55 -23.16
CA LYS A 787 -7.28 -23.37 -24.10
C LYS A 787 -8.61 -23.06 -23.37
N GLY A 788 -8.56 -22.94 -22.05
CA GLY A 788 -9.73 -22.74 -21.19
C GLY A 788 -10.16 -21.28 -21.03
N SER A 789 -9.45 -20.32 -21.63
CA SER A 789 -9.71 -18.89 -21.40
C SER A 789 -11.08 -18.44 -21.91
N LEU A 790 -11.58 -19.06 -22.98
CA LEU A 790 -12.91 -18.81 -23.55
C LEU A 790 -13.48 -20.11 -24.12
N LEU A 791 -14.51 -20.64 -23.46
CA LEU A 791 -15.21 -21.87 -23.83
C LEU A 791 -16.66 -21.55 -24.15
N VAL A 792 -17.18 -22.09 -25.26
CA VAL A 792 -18.56 -21.88 -25.69
C VAL A 792 -19.22 -23.23 -25.94
N ALA A 793 -20.40 -23.46 -25.35
CA ALA A 793 -21.21 -24.65 -25.57
C ALA A 793 -22.64 -24.24 -25.98
N SER A 794 -23.24 -25.06 -26.85
CA SER A 794 -24.68 -24.99 -27.10
C SER A 794 -25.41 -25.91 -26.12
N TYR A 795 -26.50 -25.41 -25.54
CA TYR A 795 -27.36 -26.20 -24.66
C TYR A 795 -28.82 -25.88 -24.96
N GLY A 796 -29.59 -26.89 -25.37
CA GLY A 796 -30.92 -26.69 -25.95
C GLY A 796 -30.87 -25.75 -27.15
N LYS A 797 -31.61 -24.64 -27.06
CA LYS A 797 -31.68 -23.59 -28.10
C LYS A 797 -30.72 -22.42 -27.86
N GLY A 798 -30.04 -22.38 -26.72
CA GLY A 798 -29.22 -21.24 -26.31
C GLY A 798 -27.74 -21.57 -26.20
N HIS A 799 -27.01 -20.66 -25.54
CA HIS A 799 -25.56 -20.69 -25.45
C HIS A 799 -25.09 -20.49 -24.01
N TYR A 800 -24.18 -21.36 -23.60
CA TYR A 800 -23.43 -21.23 -22.36
C TYR A 800 -21.98 -20.86 -22.68
N ILE A 801 -21.50 -19.77 -22.09
CA ILE A 801 -20.15 -19.24 -22.29
C ILE A 801 -19.45 -19.20 -20.94
N TYR A 802 -18.27 -19.81 -20.86
CA TYR A 802 -17.34 -19.59 -19.77
C TYR A 802 -16.18 -18.73 -20.26
N THR A 803 -15.79 -17.72 -19.49
CA THR A 803 -14.58 -16.93 -19.77
C THR A 803 -13.76 -16.71 -18.50
N GLY A 804 -12.47 -17.01 -18.60
CA GLY A 804 -11.46 -16.63 -17.62
C GLY A 804 -10.70 -15.36 -18.01
N LEU A 805 -11.01 -14.74 -19.15
CA LEU A 805 -10.36 -13.50 -19.58
C LEU A 805 -10.60 -12.38 -18.56
N SER A 806 -9.61 -11.50 -18.41
CA SER A 806 -9.61 -10.43 -17.40
C SER A 806 -10.53 -9.25 -17.71
N PHE A 807 -11.73 -9.47 -18.25
CA PHE A 807 -12.63 -8.37 -18.64
C PHE A 807 -12.89 -7.35 -17.52
N PHE A 808 -12.94 -7.82 -16.26
CA PHE A 808 -13.09 -6.96 -15.08
C PHE A 808 -11.94 -5.95 -14.87
N ARG A 809 -10.81 -6.12 -15.56
CA ARG A 809 -9.70 -5.16 -15.66
C ARG A 809 -9.73 -4.42 -16.99
N GLU A 810 -9.94 -5.15 -18.08
CA GLU A 810 -9.85 -4.59 -19.44
C GLU A 810 -10.96 -3.59 -19.78
N LEU A 811 -12.21 -3.89 -19.39
CA LEU A 811 -13.32 -2.96 -19.67
C LEU A 811 -13.16 -1.68 -18.84
N PRO A 812 -12.92 -1.72 -17.51
CA PRO A 812 -12.67 -0.50 -16.75
C PRO A 812 -11.42 0.27 -17.20
N ALA A 813 -10.43 -0.39 -17.80
CA ALA A 813 -9.26 0.27 -18.41
C ALA A 813 -9.53 0.85 -19.81
N GLY A 814 -10.74 0.67 -20.35
CA GLY A 814 -11.13 1.20 -21.66
C GLY A 814 -10.44 0.49 -22.83
N VAL A 815 -10.18 -0.82 -22.75
CA VAL A 815 -9.47 -1.56 -23.82
C VAL A 815 -10.43 -1.89 -24.98
N PRO A 816 -10.27 -1.30 -26.19
CA PRO A 816 -11.27 -1.40 -27.26
C PRO A 816 -11.63 -2.83 -27.67
N GLY A 817 -10.63 -3.68 -27.86
CA GLY A 817 -10.85 -5.06 -28.30
C GLY A 817 -11.54 -5.94 -27.26
N ALA A 818 -11.36 -5.65 -25.98
CA ALA A 818 -12.08 -6.32 -24.91
C ALA A 818 -13.59 -5.99 -24.96
N TYR A 819 -13.96 -4.73 -25.21
CA TYR A 819 -15.36 -4.34 -25.42
C TYR A 819 -15.99 -5.02 -26.64
N ARG A 820 -15.28 -5.05 -27.78
CA ARG A 820 -15.77 -5.68 -29.02
C ARG A 820 -16.00 -7.18 -28.82
N LEU A 821 -15.04 -7.88 -28.20
CA LEU A 821 -15.20 -9.29 -27.88
C LEU A 821 -16.35 -9.53 -26.90
N PHE A 822 -16.44 -8.75 -25.82
CA PHE A 822 -17.52 -8.91 -24.84
C PHE A 822 -18.91 -8.68 -25.48
N ALA A 823 -19.05 -7.67 -26.34
CA ALA A 823 -20.29 -7.44 -27.07
C ALA A 823 -20.66 -8.60 -28.00
N ASN A 824 -19.69 -9.23 -28.66
CA ASN A 824 -19.93 -10.45 -29.43
C ASN A 824 -20.43 -11.60 -28.55
N LEU A 825 -19.85 -11.79 -27.36
CA LEU A 825 -20.28 -12.84 -26.43
C LEU A 825 -21.74 -12.65 -25.98
N LEU A 826 -22.16 -11.41 -25.73
CA LEU A 826 -23.56 -11.09 -25.41
C LEU A 826 -24.51 -11.22 -26.61
N SER A 827 -23.99 -11.02 -27.82
CA SER A 827 -24.77 -11.01 -29.06
C SER A 827 -25.01 -12.41 -29.67
N VAL A 828 -24.43 -13.47 -29.11
CA VAL A 828 -24.57 -14.82 -29.68
C VAL A 828 -26.03 -15.25 -29.67
N GLY A 829 -26.52 -15.74 -30.81
CA GLY A 829 -27.90 -16.17 -31.00
C GLY A 829 -28.89 -15.04 -31.28
N LYS A 830 -28.43 -13.80 -31.47
CA LYS A 830 -29.25 -12.59 -31.70
C LYS A 830 -29.16 -12.03 -33.12
#